data_AF-A0A1G9VAM3-F1
#
_entry.id   AF-A0A1G9VAM3-F1
#
_cell.length_a   1.000
_cell.length_b   1.000
_cell.length_c   1.000
_cell.angle_alpha   90.00
_cell.angle_beta   90.00
_cell.angle_gamma   90.00
#
_symmetry.space_group_name_H-M   'P 1'
#
loop_
_entity.id
_entity.type
_entity.pdbx_description
1 polymer ?
#
loop_
_entity_poly.entity_id
_entity_poly.type
_entity_poly.pdbx_seq_one_letter_code
_entity_poly.pdbx_strand_id
1 'polypeptide(L)'
;MNITMPYFKKLFLILAVALLSCCQEKEYSEKIYEKPEIIKDAASDFLSPEESMKTFYLPEGYKVELVASEPMIDEPATIAWDGDGRMYVAEMNTYMQDVNGSGTNRPISKIKLLEDTDGDGKMDKSTVFIDSLLLPRMILPLENELIVNETYSYDLWSYKDTDNDGVADKKERVYYNPNRRGGNLEHQQSGLLWNLDNWVYTTYNPVRFKFKGGEVLVDSLDIMPRGQWGLTQDDMGVMYYSTAGGENPAYGFQQPAVYGDYSPPERLSPDFVQPWPIVGTPDVQGGTKRLREDNTLNYFTGVAGQEIFRGHKLPPSTYGDLFIPEPVGRLIRRAKVKIEEGKKVLYNAYDKTEFMASTDLNFRPVQAKTGPDGALYIVDMYRGIIQESNWTKEGSFLRPVIIRKKLDKNIGKGRIYRIVHEDIKPDKKPELLNKKASDLIQFLGHPNGWYRNTAQKLIILKDDASVIPELKKIAQNNTSIFDGIFNPAKDFGIERVHALWTLEGLGIVDRNLIIDKLSDEDPRVRSTAIRLSENFLKSGDTDIIDNLEKLVNDKDLEVVNQLALSLRFSKDKQATDVLNKIGNKYADNEIVLHAITESLKKDDLELANLKERISARDADSKKSVLRGYDSYKQLCATCHGPDLKGLPTADNSLIAPSLIGSPRVTGDKEKLSKILLNGLIGPIDGKDYGIMMPLKSNGDQWIADVLSYIRAMNDEGGVHKRFVANARKQTADREEYWTLAELEK
;
A
#
# COMPACT_ATOMS: atom_id res chain seq x y z
N MET A 1 23.64 -64.41 -31.95
CA MET A 1 24.47 -64.19 -30.76
C MET A 1 23.91 -62.97 -30.05
N ASN A 2 23.24 -63.20 -28.91
CA ASN A 2 22.59 -62.18 -28.08
C ASN A 2 23.67 -61.28 -27.47
N ILE A 3 23.81 -60.06 -27.99
CA ILE A 3 24.46 -58.99 -27.23
C ILE A 3 23.40 -58.41 -26.32
N THR A 4 23.65 -58.59 -25.04
CA THR A 4 22.71 -58.48 -23.96
C THR A 4 22.26 -57.02 -23.78
N MET A 5 20.97 -56.87 -23.48
CA MET A 5 20.22 -55.65 -23.16
C MET A 5 20.45 -54.98 -21.77
N PRO A 6 21.33 -55.43 -20.84
CA PRO A 6 21.37 -54.89 -19.48
C PRO A 6 22.25 -53.64 -19.31
N TYR A 7 23.12 -53.29 -20.27
CA TYR A 7 24.00 -52.12 -20.15
C TYR A 7 23.27 -50.79 -20.38
N PHE A 8 22.33 -50.73 -21.32
CA PHE A 8 21.51 -49.53 -21.55
C PHE A 8 20.54 -49.26 -20.38
N LYS A 9 19.94 -50.30 -19.80
CA LYS A 9 19.10 -50.16 -18.60
C LYS A 9 19.90 -49.70 -17.38
N LYS A 10 21.13 -50.19 -17.18
CA LYS A 10 21.99 -49.72 -16.09
C LYS A 10 22.45 -48.27 -16.28
N LEU A 11 22.78 -47.84 -17.49
CA LEU A 11 23.18 -46.46 -17.76
C LEU A 11 21.99 -45.48 -17.58
N PHE A 12 20.79 -45.87 -18.01
CA PHE A 12 19.57 -45.09 -17.80
C PHE A 12 19.15 -45.05 -16.32
N LEU A 13 19.33 -46.15 -15.58
CA LEU A 13 19.06 -46.19 -14.14
C LEU A 13 20.09 -45.38 -13.34
N ILE A 14 21.36 -45.36 -13.74
CA ILE A 14 22.40 -44.54 -13.10
C ILE A 14 22.18 -43.05 -13.40
N LEU A 15 21.78 -42.68 -14.63
CA LEU A 15 21.38 -41.30 -14.94
C LEU A 15 20.10 -40.89 -14.20
N ALA A 16 19.10 -41.77 -14.11
CA ALA A 16 17.86 -41.50 -13.38
C ALA A 16 18.08 -41.37 -11.86
N VAL A 17 18.97 -42.18 -11.26
CA VAL A 17 19.34 -42.09 -9.84
C VAL A 17 20.24 -40.89 -9.55
N ALA A 18 21.09 -40.48 -10.50
CA ALA A 18 21.86 -39.23 -10.41
C ALA A 18 20.96 -37.99 -10.54
N LEU A 19 19.92 -38.03 -11.40
CA LEU A 19 18.91 -36.98 -11.51
C LEU A 19 18.00 -36.91 -10.27
N LEU A 20 17.66 -38.05 -9.67
CA LEU A 20 16.88 -38.11 -8.42
C LEU A 20 17.67 -37.66 -7.18
N SER A 21 19.01 -37.79 -7.18
CA SER A 21 19.86 -37.33 -6.08
C SER A 21 20.22 -35.83 -6.15
N CYS A 22 19.91 -35.15 -7.25
CA CYS A 22 20.17 -33.70 -7.41
C CYS A 22 18.97 -32.81 -7.01
N CYS A 23 17.82 -33.40 -6.68
CA CYS A 23 16.59 -32.67 -6.34
C CYS A 23 16.09 -32.95 -4.93
N GLN A 24 16.99 -32.97 -3.93
CA GLN A 24 16.54 -32.86 -2.54
C GLN A 24 16.27 -31.38 -2.29
N GLU A 25 14.99 -30.98 -2.29
CA GLU A 25 14.61 -29.64 -1.85
C GLU A 25 15.13 -29.44 -0.42
N LYS A 26 15.91 -28.37 -0.24
CA LYS A 26 16.49 -28.05 1.06
C LYS A 26 15.36 -27.66 2.01
N GLU A 27 15.25 -28.38 3.12
CA GLU A 27 14.33 -28.01 4.20
C GLU A 27 14.88 -26.79 4.95
N TYR A 28 14.06 -25.75 5.09
CA TYR A 28 14.38 -24.56 5.87
C TYR A 28 13.70 -24.64 7.24
N SER A 29 14.41 -24.23 8.31
CA SER A 29 13.79 -24.13 9.64
C SER A 29 12.75 -23.00 9.65
N GLU A 30 11.54 -23.31 10.13
CA GLU A 30 10.50 -22.33 10.43
C GLU A 30 10.34 -22.13 11.94
N LYS A 31 11.35 -22.55 12.72
CA LYS A 31 11.31 -22.48 14.18
C LYS A 31 11.42 -21.04 14.65
N ILE A 32 10.33 -20.54 15.24
CA ILE A 32 10.30 -19.22 15.88
C ILE A 32 11.10 -19.22 17.18
N TYR A 33 11.65 -18.06 17.56
CA TYR A 33 12.34 -17.87 18.83
C TYR A 33 11.38 -17.99 20.03
N GLU A 34 11.92 -18.38 21.18
CA GLU A 34 11.19 -18.29 22.44
C GLU A 34 11.15 -16.83 22.91
N LYS A 35 9.95 -16.32 23.23
CA LYS A 35 9.81 -14.93 23.67
C LYS A 35 10.62 -14.70 24.96
N PRO A 36 11.43 -13.65 25.03
CA PRO A 36 12.09 -13.28 26.27
C PRO A 36 11.06 -12.77 27.29
N GLU A 37 11.52 -12.62 28.54
CA GLU A 37 10.74 -11.91 29.55
C GLU A 37 10.39 -10.49 29.06
N ILE A 38 9.13 -10.09 29.25
CA ILE A 38 8.64 -8.78 28.81
C ILE A 38 9.34 -7.67 29.59
N ILE A 39 10.01 -6.78 28.85
CA ILE A 39 10.65 -5.60 29.45
C ILE A 39 9.59 -4.50 29.64
N LYS A 40 9.01 -4.42 30.84
CA LYS A 40 7.91 -3.49 31.17
C LYS A 40 8.29 -2.00 31.12
N ASP A 41 9.57 -1.66 31.29
CA ASP A 41 10.04 -0.26 31.22
C ASP A 41 11.44 -0.21 30.60
N ALA A 42 11.52 -0.45 29.30
CA ALA A 42 12.79 -0.55 28.55
C ALA A 42 13.59 0.77 28.58
N ALA A 43 14.93 0.68 28.59
CA ALA A 43 15.80 1.86 28.55
C ALA A 43 15.56 2.65 27.25
N SER A 44 15.59 3.99 27.35
CA SER A 44 15.43 4.88 26.20
C SER A 44 16.75 5.39 25.64
N ASP A 45 17.90 5.05 26.24
CA ASP A 45 19.20 5.47 25.73
C ASP A 45 19.41 4.97 24.30
N PHE A 46 20.09 5.79 23.49
CA PHE A 46 20.49 5.33 22.17
C PHE A 46 21.51 4.18 22.29
N LEU A 47 21.27 3.13 21.51
CA LEU A 47 22.21 2.05 21.28
C LEU A 47 23.03 2.37 20.01
N SER A 48 24.25 1.86 19.90
CA SER A 48 24.93 1.73 18.60
C SER A 48 24.15 0.79 17.67
N PRO A 49 24.38 0.83 16.34
CA PRO A 49 23.80 -0.15 15.43
C PRO A 49 24.06 -1.61 15.86
N GLU A 50 25.29 -1.92 16.30
CA GLU A 50 25.67 -3.25 16.76
C GLU A 50 24.99 -3.68 18.05
N GLU A 51 24.79 -2.76 18.99
CA GLU A 51 24.04 -3.03 20.23
C GLU A 51 22.56 -3.22 19.97
N SER A 52 21.96 -2.39 19.11
CA SER A 52 20.55 -2.51 18.73
C SER A 52 20.26 -3.82 18.00
N MET A 53 21.14 -4.24 17.07
CA MET A 53 20.98 -5.52 16.38
C MET A 53 20.98 -6.73 17.33
N LYS A 54 21.67 -6.66 18.48
CA LYS A 54 21.65 -7.72 19.50
C LYS A 54 20.32 -7.80 20.26
N THR A 55 19.48 -6.78 20.16
CA THR A 55 18.14 -6.77 20.78
C THR A 55 17.07 -7.41 19.91
N PHE A 56 17.41 -7.77 18.66
CA PHE A 56 16.46 -8.36 17.72
C PHE A 56 16.31 -9.86 17.93
N TYR A 57 15.05 -10.29 17.91
CA TYR A 57 14.66 -11.69 17.94
C TYR A 57 14.02 -12.05 16.60
N LEU A 58 14.50 -13.12 15.97
CA LEU A 58 14.12 -13.61 14.65
C LEU A 58 14.03 -15.15 14.66
N PRO A 59 13.30 -15.78 13.72
CA PRO A 59 13.31 -17.23 13.56
C PRO A 59 14.72 -17.77 13.33
N GLU A 60 14.93 -19.04 13.67
CA GLU A 60 16.20 -19.72 13.47
C GLU A 60 16.66 -19.62 12.00
N GLY A 61 17.96 -19.38 11.79
CA GLY A 61 18.58 -19.21 10.47
C GLY A 61 18.51 -17.79 9.90
N TYR A 62 17.57 -16.94 10.36
CA TYR A 62 17.48 -15.54 9.94
C TYR A 62 18.43 -14.64 10.72
N LYS A 63 19.00 -13.64 10.04
CA LYS A 63 19.93 -12.66 10.62
C LYS A 63 19.62 -11.27 10.07
N VAL A 64 20.01 -10.25 10.83
CA VAL A 64 19.97 -8.85 10.41
C VAL A 64 21.37 -8.40 10.01
N GLU A 65 21.46 -7.73 8.87
CA GLU A 65 22.65 -7.02 8.42
C GLU A 65 22.36 -5.53 8.36
N LEU A 66 23.33 -4.70 8.79
CA LEU A 66 23.23 -3.25 8.67
C LEU A 66 23.60 -2.83 7.25
N VAL A 67 22.71 -2.08 6.59
CA VAL A 67 22.89 -1.54 5.23
C VAL A 67 23.36 -0.09 5.28
N ALA A 68 22.72 0.72 6.11
CA ALA A 68 23.06 2.12 6.33
C ALA A 68 22.62 2.56 7.72
N SER A 69 23.34 3.51 8.34
CA SER A 69 22.99 4.11 9.62
C SER A 69 23.43 5.57 9.71
N GLU A 70 23.05 6.26 10.77
CA GLU A 70 23.68 7.52 11.16
C GLU A 70 25.23 7.42 11.19
N PRO A 71 25.98 8.47 10.77
CA PRO A 71 25.50 9.76 10.25
C PRO A 71 25.20 9.77 8.74
N MET A 72 25.33 8.65 8.02
CA MET A 72 25.04 8.58 6.58
C MET A 72 23.58 8.92 6.29
N ILE A 73 22.67 8.41 7.12
CA ILE A 73 21.24 8.69 7.06
C ILE A 73 20.70 9.18 8.42
N ASP A 74 19.60 9.93 8.39
CA ASP A 74 18.93 10.46 9.56
C ASP A 74 17.40 10.52 9.35
N GLU A 75 16.64 9.85 10.21
CA GLU A 75 15.17 9.78 10.22
C GLU A 75 14.54 9.35 8.86
N PRO A 76 14.95 8.19 8.30
CA PRO A 76 14.41 7.70 7.04
C PRO A 76 12.94 7.31 7.19
N ALA A 77 12.12 7.71 6.21
CA ALA A 77 10.69 7.42 6.16
C ALA A 77 10.32 6.40 5.07
N THR A 78 11.02 6.42 3.93
CA THR A 78 10.83 5.47 2.84
C THR A 78 12.08 5.36 1.97
N ILE A 79 12.26 4.21 1.33
CA ILE A 79 13.32 3.95 0.35
C ILE A 79 12.76 3.52 -1.01
N ALA A 80 13.55 3.70 -2.06
CA ALA A 80 13.31 3.12 -3.39
C ALA A 80 14.63 2.96 -4.16
N TRP A 81 14.71 1.98 -5.05
CA TRP A 81 15.88 1.75 -5.90
C TRP A 81 15.62 2.15 -7.35
N ASP A 82 16.62 2.71 -8.00
CA ASP A 82 16.65 2.78 -9.46
C ASP A 82 17.11 1.45 -10.09
N GLY A 83 17.12 1.39 -11.43
CA GLY A 83 17.48 0.18 -12.17
C GLY A 83 18.90 -0.33 -11.96
N ASP A 84 19.80 0.47 -11.36
CA ASP A 84 21.19 0.10 -11.08
C ASP A 84 21.43 -0.14 -9.57
N GLY A 85 20.34 -0.19 -8.79
CA GLY A 85 20.37 -0.55 -7.39
C GLY A 85 20.88 0.57 -6.48
N ARG A 86 20.98 1.81 -6.98
CA ARG A 86 21.22 2.98 -6.11
C ARG A 86 19.96 3.26 -5.31
N MET A 87 20.13 3.54 -4.02
CA MET A 87 19.01 3.66 -3.09
C MET A 87 18.70 5.12 -2.80
N TYR A 88 17.51 5.57 -3.19
CA TYR A 88 16.96 6.84 -2.72
C TYR A 88 16.35 6.65 -1.33
N VAL A 89 16.68 7.53 -0.40
CA VAL A 89 16.19 7.52 0.99
C VAL A 89 15.53 8.87 1.28
N ALA A 90 14.21 8.88 1.49
CA ALA A 90 13.50 10.09 1.89
C ALA A 90 13.50 10.24 3.41
N GLU A 91 13.96 11.40 3.89
CA GLU A 91 14.19 11.67 5.31
C GLU A 91 13.23 12.75 5.83
N MET A 92 12.61 12.48 6.99
CA MET A 92 11.62 13.35 7.61
C MET A 92 12.21 14.18 8.77
N ASN A 93 13.29 14.93 8.49
CA ASN A 93 14.15 15.61 9.47
C ASN A 93 13.50 16.71 10.34
N THR A 94 12.24 17.06 10.07
CA THR A 94 11.48 18.02 10.90
C THR A 94 10.35 17.34 11.66
N TYR A 95 10.10 16.06 11.45
CA TYR A 95 9.00 15.34 12.08
C TYR A 95 9.26 15.20 13.59
N MET A 96 8.34 15.70 14.42
CA MET A 96 8.33 15.48 15.88
C MET A 96 9.69 15.71 16.57
N GLN A 97 10.41 16.78 16.21
CA GLN A 97 11.72 17.12 16.77
C GLN A 97 11.66 17.54 18.25
N ASP A 98 10.46 17.81 18.75
CA ASP A 98 10.18 17.92 20.17
C ASP A 98 8.76 17.38 20.46
N VAL A 99 8.41 17.30 21.74
CA VAL A 99 7.10 16.81 22.20
C VAL A 99 5.91 17.64 21.69
N ASN A 100 6.12 18.87 21.23
CA ASN A 100 5.07 19.73 20.69
C ASN A 100 5.02 19.69 19.14
N GLY A 101 5.96 19.01 18.48
CA GLY A 101 6.11 19.02 17.03
C GLY A 101 6.53 20.39 16.48
N SER A 102 7.29 21.18 17.23
CA SER A 102 7.68 22.52 16.79
C SER A 102 8.54 22.47 15.52
N GLY A 103 8.29 23.39 14.57
CA GLY A 103 9.08 23.49 13.35
C GLY A 103 8.87 22.34 12.34
N THR A 104 7.88 21.48 12.56
CA THR A 104 7.51 20.36 11.67
C THR A 104 7.31 20.80 10.21
N ASN A 105 6.73 21.97 10.00
CA ASN A 105 6.39 22.47 8.67
C ASN A 105 7.52 23.25 7.97
N ARG A 106 8.75 23.18 8.49
CA ARG A 106 9.90 23.81 7.83
C ARG A 106 10.39 22.93 6.68
N PRO A 107 10.70 23.50 5.50
CA PRO A 107 11.23 22.75 4.37
C PRO A 107 12.73 22.48 4.58
N ILE A 108 13.07 21.50 5.41
CA ILE A 108 14.46 21.12 5.76
C ILE A 108 14.76 19.67 5.39
N SER A 109 13.71 18.85 5.25
CA SER A 109 13.87 17.45 4.87
C SER A 109 14.59 17.30 3.53
N LYS A 110 15.19 16.14 3.33
CA LYS A 110 16.00 15.82 2.16
C LYS A 110 15.68 14.43 1.63
N ILE A 111 16.12 14.17 0.41
CA ILE A 111 16.24 12.84 -0.16
C ILE A 111 17.72 12.60 -0.44
N LYS A 112 18.27 11.51 0.09
CA LYS A 112 19.64 11.08 -0.17
C LYS A 112 19.68 10.00 -1.24
N LEU A 113 20.76 9.97 -2.02
CA LEU A 113 21.14 8.89 -2.91
C LEU A 113 22.29 8.12 -2.27
N LEU A 114 22.08 6.85 -1.97
CA LEU A 114 23.08 5.95 -1.42
C LEU A 114 23.57 4.96 -2.46
N GLU A 115 24.86 4.66 -2.41
CA GLU A 115 25.50 3.69 -3.29
C GLU A 115 26.38 2.74 -2.49
N ASP A 116 26.30 1.47 -2.87
CA ASP A 116 27.26 0.42 -2.53
C ASP A 116 28.26 0.36 -3.70
N THR A 117 29.49 0.82 -3.46
CA THR A 117 30.53 0.98 -4.50
C THR A 117 31.46 -0.22 -4.61
N ASP A 118 31.50 -1.09 -3.61
CA ASP A 118 32.32 -2.30 -3.60
C ASP A 118 31.53 -3.62 -3.76
N GLY A 119 30.20 -3.55 -3.67
CA GLY A 119 29.27 -4.65 -3.88
C GLY A 119 29.13 -5.58 -2.68
N ASP A 120 29.51 -5.17 -1.48
CA ASP A 120 29.37 -5.98 -0.25
C ASP A 120 27.95 -5.96 0.34
N GLY A 121 27.05 -5.14 -0.21
CA GLY A 121 25.68 -4.96 0.21
C GLY A 121 25.47 -3.93 1.33
N LYS A 122 26.52 -3.20 1.71
CA LYS A 122 26.46 -2.04 2.61
C LYS A 122 26.67 -0.78 1.80
N MET A 123 25.92 0.26 2.13
CA MET A 123 26.11 1.56 1.48
C MET A 123 27.37 2.22 2.04
N ASP A 124 28.22 2.73 1.16
CA ASP A 124 29.49 3.37 1.50
C ASP A 124 29.61 4.81 0.96
N LYS A 125 28.74 5.19 0.02
CA LYS A 125 28.65 6.55 -0.52
C LYS A 125 27.25 7.11 -0.31
N SER A 126 27.19 8.40 0.00
CA SER A 126 25.94 9.14 0.21
C SER A 126 26.04 10.56 -0.35
N THR A 127 25.04 10.94 -1.14
CA THR A 127 24.88 12.29 -1.69
C THR A 127 23.50 12.83 -1.31
N VAL A 128 23.40 14.11 -0.99
CA VAL A 128 22.10 14.79 -0.86
C VAL A 128 21.58 15.05 -2.27
N PHE A 129 20.64 14.22 -2.72
CA PHE A 129 20.08 14.31 -4.07
C PHE A 129 19.12 15.50 -4.21
N ILE A 130 18.25 15.70 -3.22
CA ILE A 130 17.32 16.84 -3.14
C ILE A 130 17.29 17.33 -1.69
N ASP A 131 17.32 18.65 -1.50
CA ASP A 131 17.17 19.28 -0.18
C ASP A 131 15.93 20.17 -0.10
N SER A 132 15.72 20.77 1.07
CA SER A 132 14.70 21.80 1.29
C SER A 132 13.27 21.35 0.94
N LEU A 133 12.97 20.08 1.25
CA LEU A 133 11.66 19.47 1.07
C LEU A 133 10.81 19.57 2.33
N LEU A 134 9.50 19.61 2.16
CA LEU A 134 8.55 19.45 3.25
C LEU A 134 8.18 17.97 3.42
N LEU A 135 8.87 17.30 4.35
CA LEU A 135 8.58 15.93 4.81
C LEU A 135 8.21 14.96 3.66
N PRO A 136 9.14 14.66 2.73
CA PRO A 136 8.89 13.77 1.60
C PRO A 136 8.68 12.33 2.10
N ARG A 137 7.68 11.64 1.57
CA ARG A 137 7.40 10.21 1.89
C ARG A 137 6.85 9.40 0.72
N MET A 138 7.00 9.94 -0.49
CA MET A 138 6.53 9.34 -1.74
C MET A 138 7.61 9.60 -2.78
N ILE A 139 8.32 8.55 -3.13
CA ILE A 139 9.41 8.57 -4.11
C ILE A 139 9.25 7.40 -5.08
N LEU A 140 9.46 7.64 -6.37
CA LEU A 140 9.44 6.63 -7.42
C LEU A 140 10.52 6.92 -8.44
N PRO A 141 11.62 6.15 -8.44
CA PRO A 141 12.61 6.19 -9.49
C PRO A 141 11.99 5.71 -10.81
N LEU A 142 12.19 6.46 -11.88
CA LEU A 142 11.87 6.05 -13.25
C LEU A 142 13.17 5.61 -13.95
N GLU A 143 13.43 6.08 -15.17
CA GLU A 143 14.69 5.79 -15.86
C GLU A 143 15.80 6.73 -15.37
N ASN A 144 15.72 8.03 -15.69
CA ASN A 144 16.72 9.04 -15.34
C ASN A 144 16.13 10.17 -14.47
N GLU A 145 15.05 9.86 -13.74
CA GLU A 145 14.33 10.86 -12.93
C GLU A 145 13.72 10.23 -11.68
N LEU A 146 13.55 11.05 -10.64
CA LEU A 146 12.86 10.69 -9.41
C LEU A 146 11.56 11.47 -9.32
N ILE A 147 10.43 10.76 -9.25
CA ILE A 147 9.14 11.39 -8.97
C ILE A 147 8.96 11.51 -7.46
N VAL A 148 8.62 12.71 -7.00
CA VAL A 148 8.50 13.06 -5.58
C VAL A 148 7.19 13.79 -5.31
N ASN A 149 6.55 13.46 -4.19
CA ASN A 149 5.50 14.28 -3.58
C ASN A 149 5.93 14.81 -2.22
N GLU A 150 5.65 16.10 -1.99
CA GLU A 150 5.84 16.77 -0.71
C GLU A 150 4.54 16.77 0.11
N THR A 151 4.70 16.76 1.44
CA THR A 151 3.58 16.80 2.37
C THR A 151 2.69 18.03 2.15
N TYR A 152 1.39 17.90 2.44
CA TYR A 152 0.33 18.89 2.21
C TYR A 152 0.07 19.29 0.75
N SER A 153 0.76 18.67 -0.21
CA SER A 153 0.55 18.86 -1.64
C SER A 153 0.03 17.59 -2.28
N TYR A 154 -0.79 17.73 -3.31
CA TYR A 154 -1.11 16.64 -4.24
C TYR A 154 -0.26 16.68 -5.51
N ASP A 155 0.59 17.71 -5.67
CA ASP A 155 1.46 17.87 -6.83
C ASP A 155 2.52 16.76 -6.88
N LEU A 156 2.84 16.30 -8.09
CA LEU A 156 4.01 15.45 -8.34
C LEU A 156 5.09 16.26 -9.06
N TRP A 157 6.33 16.08 -8.61
CA TRP A 157 7.51 16.70 -9.18
C TRP A 157 8.45 15.63 -9.72
N SER A 158 9.00 15.84 -10.90
CA SER A 158 10.14 15.11 -11.43
C SER A 158 11.43 15.87 -11.10
N TYR A 159 12.42 15.14 -10.60
CA TYR A 159 13.78 15.62 -10.36
C TYR A 159 14.77 14.82 -11.19
N LYS A 160 15.70 15.50 -11.86
CA LYS A 160 16.74 14.90 -12.70
C LYS A 160 18.10 15.41 -12.31
N ASP A 161 19.07 14.53 -12.40
CA ASP A 161 20.51 14.83 -12.40
C ASP A 161 20.95 14.77 -13.87
N THR A 162 21.31 15.92 -14.46
CA THR A 162 21.62 16.01 -15.89
C THR A 162 23.11 16.00 -16.19
N ASP A 163 23.97 16.12 -15.19
CA ASP A 163 25.44 16.06 -15.32
C ASP A 163 26.07 14.82 -14.64
N ASN A 164 25.26 13.98 -13.99
CA ASN A 164 25.61 12.74 -13.30
C ASN A 164 26.52 12.94 -12.07
N ASP A 165 26.40 14.08 -11.38
CA ASP A 165 27.14 14.32 -10.13
C ASP A 165 26.48 13.71 -8.88
N GLY A 166 25.26 13.16 -9.03
CA GLY A 166 24.46 12.57 -7.96
C GLY A 166 23.53 13.57 -7.25
N VAL A 167 23.36 14.78 -7.79
CA VAL A 167 22.48 15.84 -7.28
C VAL A 167 21.45 16.22 -8.34
N ALA A 168 20.20 16.43 -7.92
CA ALA A 168 19.17 16.88 -8.85
C ALA A 168 19.37 18.36 -9.23
N ASP A 169 19.60 18.64 -10.51
CA ASP A 169 19.79 19.99 -11.07
C ASP A 169 18.55 20.52 -11.82
N LYS A 170 17.60 19.63 -12.13
CA LYS A 170 16.37 19.97 -12.87
C LYS A 170 15.13 19.52 -12.11
N LYS A 171 14.17 20.42 -11.94
CA LYS A 171 12.86 20.19 -11.29
C LYS A 171 11.71 20.56 -12.22
N GLU A 172 10.83 19.61 -12.50
CA GLU A 172 9.66 19.79 -13.37
C GLU A 172 8.39 19.34 -12.64
N ARG A 173 7.32 20.16 -12.66
CA ARG A 173 6.04 19.73 -12.09
C ARG A 173 5.30 18.88 -13.12
N VAL A 174 5.11 17.59 -12.83
CA VAL A 174 4.49 16.63 -13.75
C VAL A 174 3.00 16.42 -13.47
N TYR A 175 2.53 16.78 -12.28
CA TYR A 175 1.11 16.84 -11.97
C TYR A 175 0.82 18.02 -11.03
N TYR A 176 -0.26 18.73 -11.31
CA TYR A 176 -0.74 19.85 -10.49
C TYR A 176 -2.16 19.59 -10.02
N ASN A 177 -2.39 19.80 -8.73
CA ASN A 177 -3.73 19.88 -8.18
C ASN A 177 -3.91 21.21 -7.44
N PRO A 178 -4.95 22.00 -7.77
CA PRO A 178 -5.20 23.26 -7.06
C PRO A 178 -5.60 23.07 -5.59
N ASN A 179 -6.06 21.89 -5.20
CA ASN A 179 -6.38 21.58 -3.82
C ASN A 179 -5.12 21.19 -3.04
N ARG A 180 -5.11 21.52 -1.75
CA ARG A 180 -4.07 21.12 -0.79
C ARG A 180 -4.66 20.17 0.23
N ARG A 181 -3.83 19.29 0.79
CA ARG A 181 -4.24 18.38 1.87
C ARG A 181 -3.75 18.93 3.19
N GLY A 182 -4.62 19.48 4.01
CA GLY A 182 -4.26 19.84 5.39
C GLY A 182 -4.33 18.64 6.35
N GLY A 183 -4.19 18.90 7.64
CA GLY A 183 -4.49 17.93 8.70
C GLY A 183 -3.26 17.20 9.26
N ASN A 184 -3.53 16.20 10.10
CA ASN A 184 -2.53 15.37 10.75
C ASN A 184 -1.60 14.71 9.71
N LEU A 185 -0.29 14.75 9.98
CA LEU A 185 0.78 14.19 9.15
C LEU A 185 0.71 12.68 8.94
N GLU A 186 0.25 11.94 9.94
CA GLU A 186 0.00 10.51 9.83
C GLU A 186 -1.07 10.25 8.76
N HIS A 187 -2.02 11.18 8.55
CA HIS A 187 -3.12 11.07 7.59
C HIS A 187 -2.85 11.69 6.22
N GLN A 188 -1.59 11.93 5.89
CA GLN A 188 -1.20 12.46 4.60
C GLN A 188 -0.92 11.33 3.60
N GLN A 189 -1.06 11.60 2.30
CA GLN A 189 -0.85 10.59 1.26
C GLN A 189 0.58 10.02 1.27
N SER A 190 0.69 8.75 0.97
CA SER A 190 1.91 7.98 0.95
C SER A 190 1.85 7.00 -0.22
N GLY A 191 2.94 6.27 -0.44
CA GLY A 191 3.06 5.36 -1.56
C GLY A 191 3.21 6.08 -2.89
N LEU A 192 3.95 5.47 -3.80
CA LEU A 192 4.02 5.88 -5.20
C LEU A 192 4.41 4.62 -5.98
N LEU A 193 3.46 3.69 -6.06
CA LEU A 193 3.74 2.31 -6.46
C LEU A 193 3.38 2.09 -7.93
N TRP A 194 4.40 1.82 -8.76
CA TRP A 194 4.20 1.32 -10.12
C TRP A 194 3.62 -0.10 -10.08
N ASN A 195 2.35 -0.25 -10.45
CA ASN A 195 1.63 -1.51 -10.44
C ASN A 195 1.84 -2.31 -11.73
N LEU A 196 1.51 -3.59 -11.69
CA LEU A 196 1.58 -4.48 -12.88
C LEU A 196 0.84 -3.93 -14.10
N ASP A 197 -0.27 -3.21 -13.88
CA ASP A 197 -1.13 -2.64 -14.93
C ASP A 197 -0.61 -1.31 -15.52
N ASN A 198 0.66 -0.97 -15.26
CA ASN A 198 1.33 0.26 -15.69
C ASN A 198 0.78 1.56 -15.09
N TRP A 199 -0.17 1.47 -14.16
CA TRP A 199 -0.62 2.62 -13.38
C TRP A 199 0.18 2.73 -12.08
N VAL A 200 0.40 3.96 -11.66
CA VAL A 200 1.02 4.32 -10.39
C VAL A 200 -0.08 4.72 -9.42
N TYR A 201 -0.14 4.01 -8.30
CA TYR A 201 -1.14 4.21 -7.26
C TYR A 201 -0.55 4.90 -6.03
N THR A 202 -1.41 5.61 -5.32
CA THR A 202 -1.09 6.34 -4.08
C THR A 202 -2.13 6.00 -3.02
N THR A 203 -1.84 6.30 -1.76
CA THR A 203 -2.83 6.18 -0.68
C THR A 203 -3.70 7.44 -0.59
N TYR A 204 -4.90 7.29 -0.04
CA TYR A 204 -5.97 8.30 0.10
C TYR A 204 -6.53 8.93 -1.19
N ASN A 205 -5.68 9.25 -2.15
CA ASN A 205 -6.03 10.00 -3.33
C ASN A 205 -6.59 9.03 -4.38
N PRO A 206 -7.87 9.17 -4.79
CA PRO A 206 -8.50 8.32 -5.78
C PRO A 206 -7.98 8.57 -7.20
N VAL A 207 -6.73 9.02 -7.35
CA VAL A 207 -6.09 9.38 -8.62
C VAL A 207 -4.91 8.45 -8.83
N ARG A 208 -4.77 7.98 -10.06
CA ARG A 208 -3.66 7.15 -10.54
C ARG A 208 -2.99 7.81 -11.74
N PHE A 209 -1.72 7.48 -11.93
CA PHE A 209 -0.86 8.10 -12.94
C PHE A 209 -0.28 7.05 -13.87
N LYS A 210 -0.13 7.34 -15.16
CA LYS A 210 0.61 6.47 -16.08
C LYS A 210 1.65 7.29 -16.81
N PHE A 211 2.92 6.90 -16.66
CA PHE A 211 4.06 7.58 -17.28
C PHE A 211 4.38 6.89 -18.60
N LYS A 212 4.36 7.64 -19.70
CA LYS A 212 4.64 7.11 -21.05
C LYS A 212 5.14 8.22 -21.96
N GLY A 213 6.23 7.97 -22.69
CA GLY A 213 6.72 8.90 -23.73
C GLY A 213 7.02 10.32 -23.22
N GLY A 214 7.41 10.45 -21.95
CA GLY A 214 7.61 11.76 -21.29
C GLY A 214 6.34 12.48 -20.85
N GLU A 215 5.16 11.89 -21.06
CA GLU A 215 3.87 12.40 -20.61
C GLU A 215 3.36 11.66 -19.37
N VAL A 216 2.49 12.33 -18.60
CA VAL A 216 1.78 11.74 -17.46
C VAL A 216 0.29 11.76 -17.74
N LEU A 217 -0.28 10.58 -17.97
CA LEU A 217 -1.72 10.39 -18.02
C LEU A 217 -2.26 10.31 -16.60
N VAL A 218 -3.40 10.95 -16.37
CA VAL A 218 -4.06 11.00 -15.06
C VAL A 218 -5.45 10.42 -15.19
N ASP A 219 -5.81 9.54 -14.28
CA ASP A 219 -7.13 8.93 -14.21
C ASP A 219 -7.62 8.89 -12.76
N SER A 220 -8.93 8.88 -12.57
CA SER A 220 -9.57 8.83 -11.26
C SER A 220 -10.35 7.53 -11.09
N LEU A 221 -10.32 6.97 -9.89
CA LEU A 221 -11.11 5.80 -9.52
C LEU A 221 -12.32 6.23 -8.69
N ASP A 222 -13.50 5.73 -9.05
CA ASP A 222 -14.76 6.07 -8.35
C ASP A 222 -14.74 5.59 -6.90
N ILE A 223 -14.27 4.35 -6.70
CA ILE A 223 -14.07 3.72 -5.40
C ILE A 223 -12.71 3.04 -5.43
N MET A 224 -11.87 3.33 -4.44
CA MET A 224 -10.65 2.57 -4.18
C MET A 224 -10.46 2.42 -2.66
N PRO A 225 -9.74 1.38 -2.20
CA PRO A 225 -9.33 1.32 -0.81
C PRO A 225 -8.48 2.54 -0.46
N ARG A 226 -8.73 3.14 0.71
CA ARG A 226 -8.03 4.37 1.14
C ARG A 226 -6.96 4.03 2.16
N GLY A 227 -5.71 3.89 1.73
CA GLY A 227 -4.55 3.70 2.62
C GLY A 227 -4.17 4.94 3.42
N GLN A 228 -3.35 4.76 4.46
CA GLN A 228 -2.69 5.84 5.20
C GLN A 228 -1.17 5.86 4.96
N TRP A 229 -0.48 4.75 5.27
CA TRP A 229 0.98 4.66 5.16
C TRP A 229 1.43 3.48 4.27
N GLY A 230 0.89 2.28 4.50
CA GLY A 230 1.29 1.08 3.76
C GLY A 230 0.60 0.93 2.41
N LEU A 231 1.41 0.68 1.38
CA LEU A 231 0.98 0.36 0.03
C LEU A 231 1.97 -0.61 -0.63
N THR A 232 1.50 -1.81 -0.96
CA THR A 232 2.27 -2.84 -1.68
C THR A 232 1.35 -3.62 -2.63
N GLN A 233 1.89 -4.56 -3.39
CA GLN A 233 1.15 -5.35 -4.38
C GLN A 233 1.63 -6.81 -4.41
N ASP A 234 0.75 -7.73 -4.77
CA ASP A 234 1.12 -9.10 -5.15
C ASP A 234 1.60 -9.20 -6.61
N ASP A 235 1.90 -10.43 -7.05
CA ASP A 235 2.36 -10.71 -8.43
C ASP A 235 1.37 -10.33 -9.53
N MET A 236 0.08 -10.26 -9.20
CA MET A 236 -0.99 -9.93 -10.14
C MET A 236 -1.41 -8.45 -10.05
N GLY A 237 -0.66 -7.64 -9.29
CA GLY A 237 -0.94 -6.23 -9.09
C GLY A 237 -2.17 -5.95 -8.23
N VAL A 238 -2.58 -6.91 -7.39
CA VAL A 238 -3.61 -6.67 -6.36
C VAL A 238 -2.95 -5.95 -5.20
N MET A 239 -3.54 -4.83 -4.81
CA MET A 239 -2.95 -3.88 -3.87
C MET A 239 -3.32 -4.22 -2.42
N TYR A 240 -2.39 -4.01 -1.51
CA TYR A 240 -2.60 -4.17 -0.07
C TYR A 240 -2.41 -2.82 0.61
N TYR A 241 -3.47 -2.33 1.26
CA TYR A 241 -3.49 -1.05 1.98
C TYR A 241 -3.48 -1.26 3.49
N SER A 242 -2.97 -0.29 4.24
CA SER A 242 -3.05 -0.25 5.70
C SER A 242 -3.44 1.13 6.23
N THR A 243 -4.06 1.18 7.41
CA THR A 243 -4.37 2.42 8.15
C THR A 243 -3.93 2.34 9.60
N ALA A 244 -2.97 3.18 9.98
CA ALA A 244 -2.54 3.29 11.37
C ALA A 244 -3.65 3.89 12.26
N GLY A 245 -4.22 5.04 11.87
CA GLY A 245 -5.29 5.70 12.62
C GLY A 245 -6.63 4.96 12.61
N GLY A 246 -6.82 4.07 11.62
CA GLY A 246 -7.93 3.11 11.58
C GLY A 246 -7.59 1.76 12.18
N GLU A 247 -6.36 1.60 12.68
CA GLU A 247 -5.82 0.39 13.31
C GLU A 247 -6.02 -0.89 12.48
N ASN A 248 -6.08 -0.75 11.15
CA ASN A 248 -6.36 -1.85 10.24
C ASN A 248 -5.07 -2.26 9.53
N PRO A 249 -4.51 -3.43 9.85
CA PRO A 249 -3.20 -3.81 9.35
C PRO A 249 -3.18 -4.11 7.86
N ALA A 250 -4.28 -4.58 7.29
CA ALA A 250 -4.37 -4.88 5.87
C ALA A 250 -5.83 -4.93 5.38
N TYR A 251 -6.09 -4.36 4.21
CA TYR A 251 -7.38 -4.41 3.51
C TYR A 251 -7.22 -4.02 2.03
N GLY A 252 -8.31 -4.11 1.25
CA GLY A 252 -8.34 -3.75 -0.17
C GLY A 252 -7.72 -4.78 -1.11
N PHE A 253 -7.39 -5.98 -0.60
CA PHE A 253 -6.58 -6.98 -1.31
C PHE A 253 -7.39 -8.15 -1.88
N GLN A 254 -8.72 -8.08 -1.91
CA GLN A 254 -9.54 -9.13 -2.53
C GLN A 254 -9.66 -8.99 -4.05
N GLN A 255 -9.38 -7.82 -4.61
CA GLN A 255 -9.52 -7.54 -6.04
C GLN A 255 -8.62 -6.37 -6.46
N PRO A 256 -8.27 -6.21 -7.76
CA PRO A 256 -7.55 -5.04 -8.23
C PRO A 256 -8.29 -3.73 -7.92
N ALA A 257 -7.54 -2.69 -7.54
CA ALA A 257 -8.11 -1.44 -7.03
C ALA A 257 -9.04 -0.71 -8.00
N VAL A 258 -8.92 -0.96 -9.31
CA VAL A 258 -9.81 -0.41 -10.36
C VAL A 258 -11.26 -0.87 -10.22
N TYR A 259 -11.53 -1.98 -9.51
CA TYR A 259 -12.88 -2.50 -9.32
C TYR A 259 -13.56 -2.04 -8.02
N GLY A 260 -12.85 -1.30 -7.17
CA GLY A 260 -13.36 -0.88 -5.87
C GLY A 260 -12.68 -1.55 -4.68
N ASP A 261 -13.11 -1.15 -3.49
CA ASP A 261 -12.69 -1.79 -2.24
C ASP A 261 -13.66 -2.92 -1.88
N TYR A 262 -13.10 -4.12 -1.68
CA TYR A 262 -13.79 -5.23 -1.05
C TYR A 262 -12.94 -5.79 0.08
N SER A 263 -13.45 -5.67 1.31
CA SER A 263 -12.71 -5.95 2.53
C SER A 263 -13.61 -6.63 3.58
N PRO A 264 -14.02 -7.89 3.33
CA PRO A 264 -14.85 -8.64 4.29
C PRO A 264 -14.11 -8.79 5.63
N PRO A 265 -14.80 -8.80 6.78
CA PRO A 265 -14.19 -8.99 8.09
C PRO A 265 -13.29 -10.25 8.16
N GLU A 266 -13.74 -11.35 7.56
CA GLU A 266 -13.08 -12.66 7.54
C GLU A 266 -11.82 -12.70 6.66
N ARG A 267 -11.45 -11.59 6.00
CA ARG A 267 -10.15 -11.46 5.32
C ARG A 267 -8.96 -11.59 6.27
N LEU A 268 -9.19 -11.41 7.58
CA LEU A 268 -8.20 -11.55 8.63
C LEU A 268 -8.61 -12.73 9.52
N SER A 269 -7.66 -13.60 9.84
CA SER A 269 -7.91 -14.69 10.79
C SER A 269 -8.31 -14.15 12.18
N PRO A 270 -8.96 -14.97 13.03
CA PRO A 270 -9.15 -14.62 14.44
C PRO A 270 -7.84 -14.15 15.08
N ASP A 271 -7.94 -13.14 15.95
CA ASP A 271 -6.82 -12.51 16.66
C ASP A 271 -5.71 -11.90 15.79
N PHE A 272 -5.86 -11.87 14.46
CA PHE A 272 -4.87 -11.27 13.59
C PHE A 272 -4.62 -9.80 13.92
N VAL A 273 -5.59 -9.07 14.44
CA VAL A 273 -5.38 -7.66 14.79
C VAL A 273 -4.56 -7.44 16.08
N GLN A 274 -4.25 -8.51 16.83
CA GLN A 274 -3.49 -8.44 18.07
C GLN A 274 -1.98 -8.66 17.82
N PRO A 275 -1.11 -7.67 18.05
CA PRO A 275 0.34 -7.82 17.99
C PRO A 275 0.92 -8.42 19.27
N TRP A 276 2.12 -9.00 19.19
CA TRP A 276 2.77 -9.72 20.28
C TRP A 276 4.18 -9.20 20.59
N PRO A 277 4.32 -7.91 20.99
CA PRO A 277 5.62 -7.33 21.27
C PRO A 277 6.29 -7.99 22.48
N ILE A 278 7.57 -7.65 22.65
CA ILE A 278 8.43 -8.09 23.77
C ILE A 278 8.78 -6.94 24.73
N VAL A 279 8.23 -5.74 24.48
CA VAL A 279 8.38 -4.53 25.28
C VAL A 279 7.01 -4.11 25.80
N GLY A 280 6.96 -3.76 27.09
CA GLY A 280 5.77 -3.29 27.80
C GLY A 280 5.85 -1.82 28.22
N THR A 281 6.74 -1.02 27.61
CA THR A 281 6.76 0.43 27.88
C THR A 281 5.46 1.04 27.32
N PRO A 282 4.66 1.77 28.12
CA PRO A 282 3.32 2.20 27.69
C PRO A 282 3.36 3.50 26.86
N ASP A 283 4.16 3.55 25.79
CA ASP A 283 4.29 4.72 24.91
C ASP A 283 3.40 4.62 23.66
N VAL A 284 2.10 4.43 23.91
CA VAL A 284 1.08 4.15 22.89
C VAL A 284 0.00 5.24 22.84
N GLN A 285 -0.46 5.56 21.63
CA GLN A 285 -1.65 6.35 21.40
C GLN A 285 -2.93 5.59 21.84
N GLY A 286 -3.89 6.30 22.42
CA GLY A 286 -5.10 5.68 22.97
C GLY A 286 -4.97 5.16 24.40
N GLY A 287 -3.76 5.08 24.96
CA GLY A 287 -3.51 4.83 26.37
C GLY A 287 -3.84 3.42 26.86
N THR A 288 -4.27 3.29 28.12
CA THR A 288 -4.42 2.00 28.81
C THR A 288 -5.31 0.98 28.08
N LYS A 289 -6.29 1.43 27.28
CA LYS A 289 -7.14 0.54 26.48
C LYS A 289 -6.36 -0.27 25.42
N ARG A 290 -5.18 0.21 25.02
CA ARG A 290 -4.29 -0.44 24.04
C ARG A 290 -3.24 -1.34 24.69
N LEU A 291 -3.31 -1.54 25.99
CA LEU A 291 -2.32 -2.31 26.75
C LEU A 291 -2.96 -3.57 27.32
N ARG A 292 -2.20 -4.67 27.34
CA ARG A 292 -2.49 -5.85 28.15
C ARG A 292 -2.07 -5.61 29.61
N GLU A 293 -2.35 -6.59 30.47
CA GLU A 293 -1.95 -6.55 31.89
C GLU A 293 -0.43 -6.46 32.10
N ASP A 294 0.35 -7.00 31.16
CA ASP A 294 1.82 -6.92 31.15
C ASP A 294 2.36 -5.63 30.48
N ASN A 295 1.47 -4.69 30.16
CA ASN A 295 1.70 -3.45 29.41
C ASN A 295 2.13 -3.63 27.95
N THR A 296 2.07 -4.85 27.39
CA THR A 296 2.31 -5.04 25.95
C THR A 296 1.14 -4.51 25.12
N LEU A 297 1.43 -4.06 23.90
CA LEU A 297 0.43 -3.58 22.95
C LEU A 297 -0.58 -4.68 22.57
N ASN A 298 -1.87 -4.45 22.78
CA ASN A 298 -2.93 -5.45 22.56
C ASN A 298 -3.61 -5.40 21.17
N TYR A 299 -3.36 -4.34 20.41
CA TYR A 299 -3.96 -4.09 19.10
C TYR A 299 -2.97 -3.29 18.23
N PHE A 300 -2.99 -3.48 16.91
CA PHE A 300 -2.18 -2.67 16.00
C PHE A 300 -2.50 -1.17 16.14
N THR A 301 -1.49 -0.30 16.24
CA THR A 301 -1.73 1.15 16.38
C THR A 301 -0.92 2.01 15.42
N GLY A 302 0.27 1.55 15.04
CA GLY A 302 1.21 2.27 14.20
C GLY A 302 1.46 1.65 12.83
N VAL A 303 0.57 0.79 12.33
CA VAL A 303 0.83 0.00 11.10
C VAL A 303 1.38 0.87 9.98
N ALA A 304 2.58 0.51 9.52
CA ALA A 304 3.34 1.34 8.60
C ALA A 304 3.50 0.66 7.22
N GLY A 305 4.62 0.91 6.55
CA GLY A 305 4.88 0.54 5.16
C GLY A 305 5.02 -0.96 4.96
N GLN A 306 3.93 -1.69 4.77
CA GLN A 306 3.93 -3.14 4.56
C GLN A 306 4.45 -3.55 3.18
N GLU A 307 4.89 -4.81 3.04
CA GLU A 307 5.41 -5.37 1.80
C GLU A 307 4.96 -6.83 1.59
N ILE A 308 4.37 -7.14 0.43
CA ILE A 308 4.29 -8.53 -0.04
C ILE A 308 5.67 -8.92 -0.53
N PHE A 309 6.31 -9.87 0.14
CA PHE A 309 7.68 -10.23 -0.18
C PHE A 309 7.73 -11.04 -1.48
N ARG A 310 8.39 -10.49 -2.50
CA ARG A 310 8.53 -11.09 -3.84
C ARG A 310 9.99 -11.31 -4.20
N GLY A 311 10.85 -11.39 -3.19
CA GLY A 311 12.28 -11.67 -3.31
C GLY A 311 12.56 -13.16 -3.36
N HIS A 312 13.74 -13.53 -3.85
CA HIS A 312 14.12 -14.93 -4.10
C HIS A 312 15.31 -15.38 -3.25
N LYS A 313 15.69 -14.57 -2.25
CA LYS A 313 16.82 -14.88 -1.35
C LYS A 313 16.39 -15.27 0.05
N LEU A 314 15.15 -15.11 0.44
CA LEU A 314 14.68 -15.72 1.71
C LEU A 314 14.13 -17.12 1.43
N PRO A 315 13.95 -17.96 2.46
CA PRO A 315 13.34 -19.27 2.32
C PRO A 315 12.08 -19.22 1.45
N PRO A 316 11.86 -20.16 0.50
CA PRO A 316 10.75 -20.09 -0.47
C PRO A 316 9.36 -19.93 0.17
N SER A 317 9.20 -20.44 1.40
CA SER A 317 7.99 -20.27 2.20
C SER A 317 7.62 -18.81 2.51
N THR A 318 8.55 -17.87 2.36
CA THR A 318 8.32 -16.42 2.57
C THR A 318 7.76 -15.72 1.34
N TYR A 319 7.92 -16.31 0.15
CA TYR A 319 7.46 -15.70 -1.09
C TYR A 319 5.94 -15.55 -1.08
N GLY A 320 5.45 -14.34 -1.33
CA GLY A 320 4.02 -14.01 -1.30
C GLY A 320 3.45 -13.72 0.10
N ASP A 321 4.24 -13.86 1.18
CA ASP A 321 3.82 -13.46 2.52
C ASP A 321 3.85 -11.93 2.67
N LEU A 322 2.95 -11.39 3.50
CA LEU A 322 2.88 -9.98 3.82
C LEU A 322 3.71 -9.68 5.09
N PHE A 323 4.66 -8.76 5.00
CA PHE A 323 5.44 -8.25 6.12
C PHE A 323 4.91 -6.90 6.57
N ILE A 324 4.54 -6.78 7.84
CA ILE A 324 3.83 -5.62 8.40
C ILE A 324 4.64 -5.00 9.54
N PRO A 325 5.26 -3.83 9.34
CA PRO A 325 5.90 -3.08 10.41
C PRO A 325 4.91 -2.50 11.42
N GLU A 326 5.20 -2.64 12.72
CA GLU A 326 4.56 -1.92 13.82
C GLU A 326 5.63 -1.19 14.67
N PRO A 327 5.85 0.11 14.45
CA PRO A 327 6.83 0.90 15.19
C PRO A 327 6.51 1.13 16.67
N VAL A 328 5.25 1.15 17.08
CA VAL A 328 4.85 1.23 18.50
C VAL A 328 5.13 -0.10 19.21
N GLY A 329 4.89 -1.22 18.52
CA GLY A 329 5.20 -2.56 19.03
C GLY A 329 6.67 -2.97 18.93
N ARG A 330 7.50 -2.23 18.18
CA ARG A 330 8.90 -2.60 17.87
C ARG A 330 9.01 -3.96 17.21
N LEU A 331 8.13 -4.22 16.25
CA LEU A 331 8.00 -5.54 15.65
C LEU A 331 7.68 -5.48 14.15
N ILE A 332 7.99 -6.57 13.47
CA ILE A 332 7.52 -6.89 12.12
C ILE A 332 6.72 -8.18 12.21
N ARG A 333 5.47 -8.14 11.74
CA ARG A 333 4.67 -9.35 11.54
C ARG A 333 4.96 -9.96 10.18
N ARG A 334 5.01 -11.29 10.11
CA ARG A 334 4.88 -12.05 8.86
C ARG A 334 3.48 -12.67 8.81
N ALA A 335 2.72 -12.38 7.76
CA ALA A 335 1.38 -12.88 7.56
C ALA A 335 1.31 -13.78 6.32
N LYS A 336 0.82 -15.00 6.50
CA LYS A 336 0.53 -15.94 5.42
C LYS A 336 -0.72 -15.49 4.67
N VAL A 337 -0.63 -15.41 3.34
CA VAL A 337 -1.80 -15.22 2.47
C VAL A 337 -2.30 -16.60 2.05
N LYS A 338 -3.50 -16.98 2.50
CA LYS A 338 -4.16 -18.24 2.08
C LYS A 338 -5.38 -17.93 1.24
N ILE A 339 -5.68 -18.80 0.28
CA ILE A 339 -6.88 -18.70 -0.55
C ILE A 339 -7.88 -19.76 -0.05
N GLU A 340 -9.06 -19.31 0.37
CA GLU A 340 -10.15 -20.14 0.89
C GLU A 340 -11.40 -19.87 0.08
N GLU A 341 -11.81 -20.80 -0.78
CA GLU A 341 -12.95 -20.62 -1.69
C GLU A 341 -12.86 -19.34 -2.53
N GLY A 342 -11.64 -18.98 -2.97
CA GLY A 342 -11.35 -17.76 -3.72
C GLY A 342 -11.12 -16.50 -2.86
N LYS A 343 -11.40 -16.55 -1.55
CA LYS A 343 -11.15 -15.44 -0.61
C LYS A 343 -9.70 -15.46 -0.14
N LYS A 344 -9.01 -14.32 -0.21
CA LYS A 344 -7.68 -14.19 0.41
C LYS A 344 -7.85 -13.92 1.91
N VAL A 345 -7.24 -14.76 2.75
CA VAL A 345 -7.28 -14.64 4.21
C VAL A 345 -5.86 -14.54 4.75
N LEU A 346 -5.61 -13.54 5.60
CA LEU A 346 -4.34 -13.33 6.27
C LEU A 346 -4.30 -14.06 7.61
N TYR A 347 -3.26 -14.87 7.80
CA TYR A 347 -2.96 -15.57 9.04
C TYR A 347 -1.64 -15.08 9.61
N ASN A 348 -1.53 -14.89 10.92
CA ASN A 348 -0.21 -14.68 11.52
C ASN A 348 0.62 -15.96 11.31
N ALA A 349 1.85 -15.82 10.83
CA ALA A 349 2.72 -16.98 10.55
C ALA A 349 3.11 -17.72 11.83
N TYR A 350 3.11 -17.04 12.98
CA TYR A 350 3.54 -17.57 14.27
C TYR A 350 2.47 -17.34 15.34
N ASP A 351 2.25 -18.34 16.20
CA ASP A 351 1.33 -18.19 17.31
C ASP A 351 1.92 -17.28 18.39
N LYS A 352 1.16 -16.25 18.78
CA LYS A 352 1.47 -15.28 19.83
C LYS A 352 2.88 -14.68 19.82
N THR A 353 3.50 -14.64 18.65
CA THR A 353 4.88 -14.18 18.42
C THR A 353 4.93 -13.47 17.06
N GLU A 354 5.98 -12.68 16.84
CA GLU A 354 6.17 -11.90 15.63
C GLU A 354 7.41 -12.37 14.88
N PHE A 355 7.47 -12.11 13.56
CA PHE A 355 8.64 -12.49 12.77
C PHE A 355 9.90 -11.80 13.26
N MET A 356 9.82 -10.52 13.60
CA MET A 356 10.92 -9.79 14.20
C MET A 356 10.38 -8.98 15.37
N ALA A 357 11.07 -8.96 16.50
CA ALA A 357 10.76 -8.06 17.61
C ALA A 357 12.05 -7.56 18.27
N SER A 358 12.02 -6.35 18.83
CA SER A 358 13.16 -5.70 19.49
C SER A 358 12.84 -5.26 20.91
N THR A 359 13.84 -5.32 21.80
CA THR A 359 13.79 -4.66 23.10
C THR A 359 14.33 -3.22 23.11
N ASP A 360 14.95 -2.77 22.01
CA ASP A 360 15.38 -1.38 21.83
C ASP A 360 14.17 -0.46 21.67
N LEU A 361 13.97 0.43 22.64
CA LEU A 361 12.82 1.32 22.66
C LEU A 361 12.80 2.30 21.47
N ASN A 362 13.96 2.58 20.88
CA ASN A 362 14.12 3.50 19.76
C ASN A 362 13.97 2.83 18.39
N PHE A 363 13.92 1.49 18.30
CA PHE A 363 13.64 0.79 17.04
C PHE A 363 12.21 1.10 16.59
N ARG A 364 12.05 1.87 15.51
CA ARG A 364 10.77 2.29 14.93
C ARG A 364 10.71 1.87 13.45
N PRO A 365 10.41 0.59 13.17
CA PRO A 365 10.28 0.14 11.79
C PRO A 365 9.07 0.80 11.10
N VAL A 366 9.33 1.57 10.06
CA VAL A 366 8.32 2.36 9.33
C VAL A 366 8.08 1.86 7.91
N GLN A 367 8.95 1.01 7.36
CA GLN A 367 8.75 0.38 6.07
C GLN A 367 9.47 -0.97 5.96
N ALA A 368 8.83 -1.94 5.33
CA ALA A 368 9.41 -3.15 4.78
C ALA A 368 9.48 -3.02 3.25
N LYS A 369 10.49 -3.60 2.60
CA LYS A 369 10.63 -3.54 1.13
C LYS A 369 11.42 -4.71 0.55
N THR A 370 10.98 -5.26 -0.57
CA THR A 370 11.78 -6.22 -1.35
C THR A 370 12.89 -5.48 -2.08
N GLY A 371 14.15 -5.84 -1.83
CA GLY A 371 15.32 -5.25 -2.47
C GLY A 371 15.64 -5.85 -3.84
N PRO A 372 16.49 -5.17 -4.65
CA PRO A 372 16.97 -5.69 -5.93
C PRO A 372 17.77 -6.99 -5.77
N ASP A 373 18.49 -7.14 -4.66
CA ASP A 373 19.21 -8.37 -4.30
C ASP A 373 18.27 -9.53 -3.89
N GLY A 374 16.96 -9.31 -3.84
CA GLY A 374 15.97 -10.33 -3.50
C GLY A 374 15.80 -10.60 -2.01
N ALA A 375 16.39 -9.77 -1.14
CA ALA A 375 16.21 -9.82 0.32
C ALA A 375 15.12 -8.84 0.80
N LEU A 376 14.73 -8.96 2.08
CA LEU A 376 13.77 -8.07 2.72
C LEU A 376 14.51 -6.96 3.47
N TYR A 377 14.16 -5.70 3.21
CA TYR A 377 14.74 -4.53 3.86
C TYR A 377 13.76 -3.94 4.87
N ILE A 378 14.27 -3.51 6.02
CA ILE A 378 13.51 -2.81 7.06
C ILE A 378 14.09 -1.40 7.23
N VAL A 379 13.25 -0.39 7.04
CA VAL A 379 13.57 1.01 7.30
C VAL A 379 13.15 1.34 8.73
N ASP A 380 14.11 1.69 9.55
CA ASP A 380 13.96 2.08 10.94
C ASP A 380 14.23 3.58 11.10
N MET A 381 13.21 4.34 11.50
CA MET A 381 13.36 5.78 11.73
C MET A 381 14.23 6.09 12.97
N TYR A 382 14.54 5.08 13.80
CA TYR A 382 15.37 5.12 14.99
C TYR A 382 15.19 6.36 15.91
N ARG A 383 14.07 6.41 16.62
CA ARG A 383 13.67 7.60 17.39
C ARG A 383 12.74 7.30 18.57
N GLY A 384 12.65 8.27 19.48
CA GLY A 384 11.83 8.17 20.69
C GLY A 384 10.34 8.34 20.44
N ILE A 385 9.90 9.44 19.82
CA ILE A 385 8.47 9.69 19.53
C ILE A 385 8.17 9.26 18.10
N ILE A 386 7.20 8.37 17.85
CA ILE A 386 6.79 8.04 16.47
C ILE A 386 5.43 8.65 16.10
N GLN A 387 4.61 8.99 17.10
CA GLN A 387 3.28 9.58 16.94
C GLN A 387 3.35 11.08 16.66
N GLU A 388 2.40 11.61 15.90
CA GLU A 388 2.27 13.06 15.67
C GLU A 388 1.86 13.82 16.94
N SER A 389 2.11 15.13 16.96
CA SER A 389 1.88 16.03 18.10
C SER A 389 0.44 16.07 18.59
N ASN A 390 -0.53 15.68 17.76
CA ASN A 390 -1.92 15.51 18.18
C ASN A 390 -2.08 14.49 19.31
N TRP A 391 -1.19 13.50 19.41
CA TRP A 391 -1.18 12.47 20.45
C TRP A 391 -0.34 12.87 21.68
N THR A 392 0.47 13.92 21.60
CA THR A 392 1.44 14.31 22.64
C THR A 392 1.10 15.64 23.33
N LYS A 393 -0.12 16.17 23.11
CA LYS A 393 -0.65 17.38 23.77
C LYS A 393 -0.61 17.28 25.30
N GLU A 394 -0.60 18.42 25.98
CA GLU A 394 -0.75 18.46 27.43
C GLU A 394 -2.04 17.76 27.87
N GLY A 395 -1.95 16.97 28.95
CA GLY A 395 -3.03 16.11 29.41
C GLY A 395 -3.19 14.79 28.66
N SER A 396 -2.46 14.54 27.56
CA SER A 396 -2.51 13.24 26.88
C SER A 396 -1.83 12.13 27.70
N PHE A 397 -2.26 10.89 27.50
CA PHE A 397 -1.66 9.72 28.15
C PHE A 397 -0.16 9.57 27.81
N LEU A 398 0.22 9.91 26.58
CA LEU A 398 1.56 9.67 26.05
C LEU A 398 2.58 10.69 26.56
N ARG A 399 2.17 11.95 26.76
CA ARG A 399 3.11 13.05 27.11
C ARG A 399 3.90 12.79 28.41
N PRO A 400 3.31 12.32 29.53
CA PRO A 400 4.07 11.99 30.73
C PRO A 400 5.13 10.91 30.50
N VAL A 401 4.84 9.92 29.64
CA VAL A 401 5.80 8.86 29.29
C VAL A 401 6.95 9.44 28.48
N ILE A 402 6.66 10.29 27.49
CA ILE A 402 7.67 11.00 26.70
C ILE A 402 8.63 11.77 27.60
N ILE A 403 8.11 12.58 28.54
CA ILE A 403 8.95 13.40 29.43
C ILE A 403 9.76 12.52 30.39
N ARG A 404 9.14 11.50 31.00
CA ARG A 404 9.82 10.58 31.93
C ARG A 404 11.00 9.87 31.26
N LYS A 405 10.79 9.41 30.03
CA LYS A 405 11.76 8.64 29.24
C LYS A 405 12.66 9.52 28.35
N LYS A 406 12.43 10.83 28.31
CA LYS A 406 13.13 11.77 27.42
C LYS A 406 13.04 11.38 25.93
N LEU A 407 11.91 10.83 25.51
CA LEU A 407 11.73 10.36 24.12
C LEU A 407 11.82 11.49 23.10
N ASP A 408 11.53 12.72 23.51
CA ASP A 408 11.67 13.93 22.70
C ASP A 408 13.14 14.31 22.45
N LYS A 409 14.11 13.69 23.14
CA LYS A 409 15.55 13.88 22.93
C LYS A 409 16.17 12.86 21.99
N ASN A 410 15.43 11.79 21.67
CA ASN A 410 15.89 10.73 20.80
C ASN A 410 15.41 11.02 19.36
N ILE A 411 16.14 11.90 18.68
CA ILE A 411 15.87 12.39 17.33
C ILE A 411 17.13 12.34 16.48
N GLY A 412 17.00 12.49 15.16
CA GLY A 412 18.14 12.69 14.25
C GLY A 412 19.02 11.46 14.00
N LYS A 413 18.49 10.25 14.16
CA LYS A 413 19.16 8.98 13.83
C LYS A 413 18.27 8.14 12.92
N GLY A 414 18.80 7.06 12.35
CA GLY A 414 18.04 6.27 11.40
C GLY A 414 18.84 5.12 10.82
N ARG A 415 18.19 4.00 10.54
CA ARG A 415 18.86 2.76 10.13
C ARG A 415 18.08 2.05 9.04
N ILE A 416 18.82 1.41 8.16
CA ILE A 416 18.28 0.49 7.16
C ILE A 416 18.94 -0.85 7.40
N TYR A 417 18.11 -1.87 7.56
CA TYR A 417 18.54 -3.23 7.79
C TYR A 417 18.14 -4.12 6.62
N ARG A 418 18.96 -5.13 6.32
CA ARG A 418 18.64 -6.23 5.41
C ARG A 418 18.45 -7.50 6.23
N ILE A 419 17.35 -8.20 6.00
CA ILE A 419 17.10 -9.52 6.56
C ILE A 419 17.64 -10.56 5.59
N VAL A 420 18.51 -11.43 6.10
CA VAL A 420 19.13 -12.53 5.35
C VAL A 420 18.87 -13.85 6.05
N HIS A 421 19.03 -14.95 5.32
CA HIS A 421 19.09 -16.30 5.88
C HIS A 421 20.54 -16.81 5.77
N GLU A 422 21.03 -17.57 6.73
CA GLU A 422 22.43 -18.03 6.71
C GLU A 422 22.79 -18.96 5.54
N ASP A 423 21.76 -19.50 4.88
CA ASP A 423 21.89 -20.41 3.75
C ASP A 423 21.97 -19.70 2.39
N ILE A 424 21.77 -18.39 2.34
CA ILE A 424 21.63 -17.66 1.08
C ILE A 424 22.91 -16.94 0.70
N LYS A 425 23.16 -16.86 -0.60
CA LYS A 425 24.29 -16.12 -1.15
C LYS A 425 23.82 -14.76 -1.65
N PRO A 426 24.60 -13.69 -1.40
CA PRO A 426 24.34 -12.38 -1.97
C PRO A 426 24.18 -12.44 -3.48
N ASP A 427 23.34 -11.56 -3.99
CA ASP A 427 23.14 -11.39 -5.43
C ASP A 427 24.14 -10.42 -6.04
N LYS A 428 24.21 -10.43 -7.37
CA LYS A 428 24.93 -9.40 -8.11
C LYS A 428 24.16 -8.08 -8.08
N LYS A 429 24.91 -6.98 -8.07
CA LYS A 429 24.37 -5.64 -8.27
C LYS A 429 23.57 -5.57 -9.59
N PRO A 430 22.36 -5.01 -9.59
CA PRO A 430 21.60 -4.81 -10.83
C PRO A 430 22.25 -3.73 -11.71
N GLU A 431 22.08 -3.85 -13.03
CA GLU A 431 22.59 -2.91 -14.03
C GLU A 431 21.56 -2.80 -15.17
N LEU A 432 20.40 -2.19 -14.89
CA LEU A 432 19.27 -2.18 -15.82
C LEU A 432 19.10 -0.86 -16.57
N LEU A 433 19.54 0.29 -16.02
CA LEU A 433 19.25 1.60 -16.62
C LEU A 433 19.83 1.74 -18.03
N ASN A 434 21.08 1.31 -18.20
CA ASN A 434 21.81 1.40 -19.46
C ASN A 434 21.52 0.26 -20.46
N LYS A 435 20.67 -0.71 -20.10
CA LYS A 435 20.31 -1.81 -21.02
C LYS A 435 19.38 -1.32 -22.12
N LYS A 436 19.51 -1.92 -23.31
CA LYS A 436 18.52 -1.74 -24.38
C LYS A 436 17.21 -2.40 -23.98
N ALA A 437 16.09 -1.94 -24.54
CA ALA A 437 14.79 -2.55 -24.30
C ALA A 437 14.79 -4.06 -24.60
N SER A 438 15.47 -4.50 -25.66
CA SER A 438 15.63 -5.93 -26.00
C SER A 438 16.30 -6.74 -24.89
N ASP A 439 17.32 -6.17 -24.25
CA ASP A 439 18.09 -6.85 -23.20
C ASP A 439 17.32 -6.89 -21.87
N LEU A 440 16.31 -6.03 -21.70
CA LEU A 440 15.45 -6.00 -20.51
C LEU A 440 14.40 -7.11 -20.52
N ILE A 441 14.02 -7.63 -21.69
CA ILE A 441 12.98 -8.66 -21.84
C ILE A 441 13.27 -9.91 -20.99
N GLN A 442 14.55 -10.31 -20.90
CA GLN A 442 14.97 -11.49 -20.14
C GLN A 442 14.60 -11.42 -18.65
N PHE A 443 14.37 -10.22 -18.10
CA PHE A 443 14.04 -10.00 -16.70
C PHE A 443 12.53 -10.06 -16.42
N LEU A 444 11.67 -10.12 -17.44
CA LEU A 444 10.22 -10.21 -17.26
C LEU A 444 9.77 -11.52 -16.59
N GLY A 445 10.61 -12.57 -16.65
CA GLY A 445 10.44 -13.84 -15.95
C GLY A 445 11.40 -14.05 -14.78
N HIS A 446 12.10 -13.02 -14.32
CA HIS A 446 13.08 -13.13 -13.23
C HIS A 446 12.39 -13.57 -11.91
N PRO A 447 13.00 -14.40 -11.03
CA PRO A 447 12.36 -14.86 -9.80
C PRO A 447 12.07 -13.73 -8.78
N ASN A 448 12.91 -12.70 -8.72
CA ASN A 448 12.63 -11.47 -7.95
C ASN A 448 11.60 -10.58 -8.68
N GLY A 449 10.48 -10.27 -8.02
CA GLY A 449 9.46 -9.35 -8.53
C GLY A 449 9.98 -7.94 -8.82
N TRP A 450 11.01 -7.46 -8.10
CA TRP A 450 11.61 -6.15 -8.36
C TRP A 450 12.18 -6.05 -9.79
N TYR A 451 12.87 -7.09 -10.26
CA TYR A 451 13.43 -7.13 -11.61
C TYR A 451 12.32 -7.12 -12.67
N ARG A 452 11.25 -7.90 -12.46
CA ARG A 452 10.14 -7.97 -13.41
C ARG A 452 9.45 -6.62 -13.58
N ASN A 453 9.07 -6.00 -12.45
CA ASN A 453 8.44 -4.68 -12.45
C ASN A 453 9.38 -3.59 -13.01
N THR A 454 10.67 -3.61 -12.67
CA THR A 454 11.64 -2.61 -13.13
C THR A 454 11.92 -2.76 -14.62
N ALA A 455 12.09 -3.98 -15.13
CA ALA A 455 12.29 -4.23 -16.56
C ALA A 455 11.08 -3.81 -17.40
N GLN A 456 9.86 -4.18 -16.98
CA GLN A 456 8.62 -3.73 -17.64
C GLN A 456 8.55 -2.19 -17.67
N LYS A 457 8.74 -1.54 -16.52
CA LYS A 457 8.76 -0.07 -16.41
C LYS A 457 9.78 0.56 -17.36
N LEU A 458 11.03 0.09 -17.36
CA LEU A 458 12.10 0.64 -18.20
C LEU A 458 11.85 0.40 -19.69
N ILE A 459 11.31 -0.75 -20.10
CA ILE A 459 10.92 -1.00 -21.51
C ILE A 459 9.88 0.03 -21.96
N ILE A 460 8.86 0.29 -21.13
CA ILE A 460 7.79 1.25 -21.44
C ILE A 460 8.31 2.67 -21.49
N LEU A 461 9.16 3.08 -20.54
CA LEU A 461 9.73 4.42 -20.50
C LEU A 461 10.65 4.71 -21.69
N LYS A 462 11.41 3.70 -22.15
CA LYS A 462 12.26 3.79 -23.35
C LYS A 462 11.44 3.86 -24.65
N ASP A 463 10.17 3.46 -24.62
CA ASP A 463 9.21 3.49 -25.74
C ASP A 463 9.75 2.86 -27.05
N ASP A 464 10.53 1.80 -26.92
CA ASP A 464 11.20 1.14 -28.05
C ASP A 464 10.27 0.09 -28.68
N ALA A 465 9.61 0.46 -29.80
CA ALA A 465 8.71 -0.44 -30.51
C ALA A 465 9.39 -1.69 -31.11
N SER A 466 10.72 -1.75 -31.20
CA SER A 466 11.44 -2.88 -31.80
C SER A 466 11.27 -4.19 -31.04
N VAL A 467 10.92 -4.13 -29.74
CA VAL A 467 10.71 -5.32 -28.89
C VAL A 467 9.34 -5.97 -29.04
N ILE A 468 8.38 -5.31 -29.69
CA ILE A 468 6.99 -5.79 -29.81
C ILE A 468 6.90 -7.22 -30.40
N PRO A 469 7.63 -7.60 -31.47
CA PRO A 469 7.56 -8.96 -32.01
C PRO A 469 8.01 -10.03 -31.00
N GLU A 470 9.05 -9.76 -30.21
CA GLU A 470 9.56 -10.68 -29.21
C GLU A 470 8.61 -10.80 -28.01
N LEU A 471 8.07 -9.67 -27.54
CA LEU A 471 7.05 -9.67 -26.48
C LEU A 471 5.79 -10.44 -26.90
N LYS A 472 5.34 -10.30 -28.16
CA LYS A 472 4.22 -11.10 -28.69
C LYS A 472 4.56 -12.59 -28.71
N LYS A 473 5.78 -12.96 -29.11
CA LYS A 473 6.22 -14.36 -29.11
C LYS A 473 6.19 -14.95 -27.70
N ILE A 474 6.71 -14.22 -26.70
CA ILE A 474 6.69 -14.64 -25.29
C ILE A 474 5.24 -14.80 -24.81
N ALA A 475 4.42 -13.77 -25.01
CA ALA A 475 3.01 -13.78 -24.62
C ALA A 475 2.25 -14.95 -25.27
N GLN A 476 2.53 -15.28 -26.54
CA GLN A 476 1.93 -16.45 -27.21
C GLN A 476 2.35 -17.76 -26.57
N ASN A 477 3.66 -18.02 -26.53
CA ASN A 477 4.23 -19.21 -25.91
C ASN A 477 5.73 -19.03 -25.65
N ASN A 478 6.14 -19.19 -24.40
CA ASN A 478 7.52 -19.15 -23.94
C ASN A 478 8.01 -20.50 -23.38
N THR A 479 7.23 -21.58 -23.54
CA THR A 479 7.59 -22.91 -23.06
C THR A 479 8.09 -23.84 -24.17
N SER A 480 8.91 -24.80 -23.77
CA SER A 480 9.59 -25.83 -24.55
C SER A 480 9.64 -27.11 -23.73
N ILE A 481 9.74 -28.25 -24.41
CA ILE A 481 9.77 -29.60 -23.78
C ILE A 481 10.96 -29.80 -22.83
N PHE A 482 11.98 -28.93 -22.87
CA PHE A 482 13.17 -29.01 -22.04
C PHE A 482 13.20 -28.01 -20.87
N ASP A 483 12.18 -27.19 -20.68
CA ASP A 483 12.23 -26.08 -19.72
C ASP A 483 12.31 -26.51 -18.27
N GLY A 484 11.64 -27.60 -17.88
CA GLY A 484 11.79 -28.15 -16.53
C GLY A 484 13.22 -28.64 -16.22
N ILE A 485 14.07 -28.81 -17.25
CA ILE A 485 15.46 -29.25 -17.10
C ILE A 485 16.40 -28.04 -17.05
N PHE A 486 16.22 -27.06 -17.95
CA PHE A 486 17.15 -25.95 -18.10
C PHE A 486 16.75 -24.68 -17.34
N ASN A 487 15.47 -24.53 -16.98
CA ASN A 487 14.89 -23.33 -16.39
C ASN A 487 13.96 -23.65 -15.18
N PRO A 488 14.36 -24.50 -14.21
CA PRO A 488 13.45 -24.97 -13.16
C PRO A 488 12.94 -23.85 -12.22
N ALA A 489 13.67 -22.73 -12.13
CA ALA A 489 13.30 -21.58 -11.31
C ALA A 489 12.48 -20.51 -12.07
N LYS A 490 12.26 -20.70 -13.38
CA LYS A 490 11.57 -19.71 -14.20
C LYS A 490 10.06 -19.92 -14.14
N ASP A 491 9.35 -18.89 -13.75
CA ASP A 491 7.89 -18.87 -13.83
C ASP A 491 7.46 -18.37 -15.22
N PHE A 492 7.12 -19.32 -16.09
CA PHE A 492 6.73 -19.01 -17.46
C PHE A 492 5.40 -18.27 -17.55
N GLY A 493 4.45 -18.56 -16.65
CA GLY A 493 3.16 -17.89 -16.60
C GLY A 493 3.31 -16.41 -16.25
N ILE A 494 4.11 -16.09 -15.22
CA ILE A 494 4.33 -14.70 -14.84
C ILE A 494 5.08 -13.92 -15.92
N GLU A 495 6.02 -14.55 -16.65
CA GLU A 495 6.69 -13.92 -17.78
C GLU A 495 5.69 -13.57 -18.90
N ARG A 496 4.74 -14.45 -19.21
CA ARG A 496 3.65 -14.15 -20.17
C ARG A 496 2.77 -12.99 -19.69
N VAL A 497 2.43 -12.96 -18.40
CA VAL A 497 1.68 -11.85 -17.78
C VAL A 497 2.42 -10.53 -17.95
N HIS A 498 3.71 -10.47 -17.60
CA HIS A 498 4.52 -9.27 -17.79
C HIS A 498 4.69 -8.89 -19.27
N ALA A 499 4.83 -9.84 -20.19
CA ALA A 499 4.88 -9.56 -21.62
C ALA A 499 3.58 -8.92 -22.14
N LEU A 500 2.41 -9.43 -21.70
CA LEU A 500 1.10 -8.87 -22.03
C LEU A 500 0.93 -7.44 -21.50
N TRP A 501 1.30 -7.18 -20.24
CA TRP A 501 1.25 -5.83 -19.68
C TRP A 501 2.30 -4.89 -20.27
N THR A 502 3.46 -5.39 -20.68
CA THR A 502 4.47 -4.58 -21.37
C THR A 502 3.96 -4.15 -22.76
N LEU A 503 3.30 -5.06 -23.49
CA LEU A 503 2.62 -4.74 -24.75
C LEU A 503 1.55 -3.66 -24.54
N GLU A 504 0.71 -3.79 -23.51
CA GLU A 504 -0.30 -2.77 -23.16
C GLU A 504 0.36 -1.41 -22.86
N GLY A 505 1.46 -1.39 -22.10
CA GLY A 505 2.20 -0.17 -21.78
C GLY A 505 2.76 0.53 -23.01
N LEU A 506 3.27 -0.24 -23.98
CA LEU A 506 3.69 0.24 -25.29
C LEU A 506 2.50 0.63 -26.20
N GLY A 507 1.27 0.43 -25.77
CA GLY A 507 0.04 0.80 -26.50
C GLY A 507 -0.46 -0.28 -27.46
N ILE A 508 0.02 -1.52 -27.31
CA ILE A 508 -0.36 -2.66 -28.15
C ILE A 508 -1.36 -3.54 -27.40
N VAL A 509 -2.63 -3.44 -27.78
CA VAL A 509 -3.71 -4.31 -27.29
C VAL A 509 -4.18 -5.19 -28.44
N ASP A 510 -3.51 -6.34 -28.62
CA ASP A 510 -3.78 -7.26 -29.74
C ASP A 510 -4.96 -8.17 -29.41
N ARG A 511 -6.11 -7.91 -30.06
CA ARG A 511 -7.36 -8.65 -29.84
C ARG A 511 -7.23 -10.16 -30.07
N ASN A 512 -6.52 -10.58 -31.11
CA ASN A 512 -6.40 -12.00 -31.45
C ASN A 512 -5.51 -12.72 -30.44
N LEU A 513 -4.42 -12.08 -30.02
CA LEU A 513 -3.58 -12.59 -28.93
C LEU A 513 -4.38 -12.70 -27.62
N ILE A 514 -5.18 -11.70 -27.28
CA ILE A 514 -6.01 -11.72 -26.07
C ILE A 514 -7.00 -12.88 -26.11
N ILE A 515 -7.70 -13.10 -27.23
CA ILE A 515 -8.63 -14.22 -27.39
C ILE A 515 -7.90 -15.57 -27.25
N ASP A 516 -6.73 -15.74 -27.86
CA ASP A 516 -5.90 -16.94 -27.72
C ASP A 516 -5.54 -17.20 -26.25
N LYS A 517 -5.20 -16.13 -25.51
CA LYS A 517 -4.81 -16.20 -24.09
C LYS A 517 -5.96 -16.45 -23.12
N LEU A 518 -7.22 -16.31 -23.53
CA LEU A 518 -8.36 -16.77 -22.73
C LEU A 518 -8.34 -18.30 -22.52
N SER A 519 -7.60 -19.06 -23.33
CA SER A 519 -7.44 -20.51 -23.20
C SER A 519 -6.06 -20.95 -22.69
N ASP A 520 -5.25 -20.03 -22.15
CA ASP A 520 -3.92 -20.36 -21.63
C ASP A 520 -3.99 -21.35 -20.46
N GLU A 521 -2.97 -22.20 -20.29
CA GLU A 521 -2.93 -23.18 -19.20
C GLU A 521 -2.85 -22.51 -17.82
N ASP A 522 -2.17 -21.36 -17.75
CA ASP A 522 -1.96 -20.63 -16.50
C ASP A 522 -3.14 -19.71 -16.20
N PRO A 523 -3.82 -19.87 -15.04
CA PRO A 523 -4.96 -19.03 -14.68
C PRO A 523 -4.61 -17.54 -14.61
N ARG A 524 -3.37 -17.19 -14.25
CA ARG A 524 -2.91 -15.79 -14.17
C ARG A 524 -2.87 -15.13 -15.54
N VAL A 525 -2.52 -15.88 -16.57
CA VAL A 525 -2.52 -15.42 -17.96
C VAL A 525 -3.96 -15.26 -18.44
N ARG A 526 -4.87 -16.20 -18.12
CA ARG A 526 -6.30 -16.07 -18.44
C ARG A 526 -6.93 -14.85 -17.77
N SER A 527 -6.69 -14.63 -16.47
CA SER A 527 -7.15 -13.43 -15.75
C SER A 527 -6.59 -12.13 -16.35
N THR A 528 -5.32 -12.14 -16.78
CA THR A 528 -4.71 -11.00 -17.48
C THR A 528 -5.37 -10.74 -18.84
N ALA A 529 -5.64 -11.79 -19.62
CA ALA A 529 -6.34 -11.68 -20.90
C ALA A 529 -7.77 -11.13 -20.72
N ILE A 530 -8.49 -11.56 -19.69
CA ILE A 530 -9.79 -10.99 -19.33
C ILE A 530 -9.66 -9.48 -19.08
N ARG A 531 -8.72 -9.04 -18.23
CA ARG A 531 -8.50 -7.60 -17.93
C ARG A 531 -8.15 -6.79 -19.18
N LEU A 532 -7.28 -7.32 -20.04
CA LEU A 532 -6.91 -6.64 -21.28
C LEU A 532 -8.04 -6.60 -22.32
N SER A 533 -9.06 -7.47 -22.18
CA SER A 533 -10.24 -7.47 -23.04
C SER A 533 -11.23 -6.33 -22.75
N GLU A 534 -11.10 -5.65 -21.61
CA GLU A 534 -12.06 -4.66 -21.13
C GLU A 534 -12.26 -3.47 -22.07
N ASN A 535 -11.22 -3.08 -22.81
CA ASN A 535 -11.36 -2.02 -23.81
C ASN A 535 -12.30 -2.42 -24.94
N PHE A 536 -12.35 -3.71 -25.31
CA PHE A 536 -13.30 -4.22 -26.29
C PHE A 536 -14.72 -4.25 -25.74
N LEU A 537 -14.88 -4.64 -24.46
CA LEU A 537 -16.16 -4.56 -23.75
C LEU A 537 -16.71 -3.13 -23.72
N LYS A 538 -15.87 -2.14 -23.38
CA LYS A 538 -16.24 -0.71 -23.38
C LYS A 538 -16.65 -0.21 -24.77
N SER A 539 -16.04 -0.75 -25.83
CA SER A 539 -16.37 -0.40 -27.21
C SER A 539 -17.64 -1.09 -27.75
N GLY A 540 -18.25 -2.00 -27.00
CA GLY A 540 -19.45 -2.74 -27.41
C GLY A 540 -19.19 -3.91 -28.35
N ASP A 541 -17.99 -4.49 -28.32
CA ASP A 541 -17.67 -5.73 -29.04
C ASP A 541 -18.45 -6.89 -28.40
N THR A 542 -19.36 -7.53 -29.13
CA THR A 542 -20.14 -8.67 -28.64
C THR A 542 -19.40 -9.99 -28.81
N ASP A 543 -18.58 -10.11 -29.85
CA ASP A 543 -17.80 -11.32 -30.14
C ASP A 543 -16.77 -11.60 -29.02
N ILE A 544 -16.24 -10.57 -28.36
CA ILE A 544 -15.38 -10.78 -27.19
C ILE A 544 -16.17 -11.36 -26.00
N ILE A 545 -17.45 -11.00 -25.85
CA ILE A 545 -18.32 -11.55 -24.79
C ILE A 545 -18.56 -13.04 -25.03
N ASP A 546 -18.76 -13.48 -26.28
CA ASP A 546 -18.86 -14.90 -26.65
C ASP A 546 -17.60 -15.70 -26.25
N ASN A 547 -16.42 -15.09 -26.38
CA ASN A 547 -15.16 -15.73 -25.98
C ASN A 547 -14.99 -15.76 -24.47
N LEU A 548 -15.36 -14.68 -23.78
CA LEU A 548 -15.34 -14.59 -22.32
C LEU A 548 -16.35 -15.54 -21.66
N GLU A 549 -17.52 -15.76 -22.27
CA GLU A 549 -18.54 -16.68 -21.74
C GLU A 549 -18.00 -18.11 -21.55
N LYS A 550 -17.01 -18.53 -22.36
CA LYS A 550 -16.37 -19.85 -22.24
C LYS A 550 -15.71 -20.05 -20.87
N LEU A 551 -15.32 -18.97 -20.19
CA LEU A 551 -14.65 -18.98 -18.89
C LEU A 551 -15.61 -19.04 -17.69
N VAL A 552 -16.93 -19.05 -17.91
CA VAL A 552 -17.93 -19.26 -16.84
C VAL A 552 -17.70 -20.59 -16.09
N ASN A 553 -17.05 -21.55 -16.74
CA ASN A 553 -16.72 -22.85 -16.18
C ASN A 553 -15.23 -23.06 -15.91
N ASP A 554 -14.46 -21.98 -15.78
CA ASP A 554 -13.04 -22.10 -15.41
C ASP A 554 -12.88 -22.86 -14.08
N LYS A 555 -11.78 -23.60 -13.96
CA LYS A 555 -11.45 -24.38 -12.77
C LYS A 555 -10.93 -23.49 -11.65
N ASP A 556 -10.36 -22.34 -12.00
CA ASP A 556 -9.82 -21.37 -11.07
C ASP A 556 -10.86 -20.29 -10.74
N LEU A 557 -11.18 -20.15 -9.46
CA LEU A 557 -12.18 -19.18 -9.00
C LEU A 557 -11.74 -17.73 -9.22
N GLU A 558 -10.45 -17.43 -9.24
CA GLU A 558 -9.95 -16.08 -9.52
C GLU A 558 -10.23 -15.69 -10.98
N VAL A 559 -10.16 -16.64 -11.91
CA VAL A 559 -10.52 -16.42 -13.32
C VAL A 559 -12.02 -16.12 -13.45
N VAL A 560 -12.86 -16.89 -12.75
CA VAL A 560 -14.32 -16.66 -12.73
C VAL A 560 -14.66 -15.32 -12.07
N ASN A 561 -14.00 -14.98 -10.97
CA ASN A 561 -14.16 -13.71 -10.28
C ASN A 561 -13.75 -12.52 -11.16
N GLN A 562 -12.58 -12.60 -11.79
CA GLN A 562 -12.08 -11.58 -12.72
C GLN A 562 -13.00 -11.43 -13.94
N LEU A 563 -13.55 -12.53 -14.46
CA LEU A 563 -14.56 -12.50 -15.51
C LEU A 563 -15.79 -11.69 -15.08
N ALA A 564 -16.35 -12.00 -13.90
CA ALA A 564 -17.49 -11.27 -13.36
C ALA A 564 -17.19 -9.77 -13.22
N LEU A 565 -16.05 -9.41 -12.62
CA LEU A 565 -15.62 -8.01 -12.47
C LEU A 565 -15.50 -7.29 -13.82
N SER A 566 -14.97 -7.93 -14.85
CA SER A 566 -14.66 -7.27 -16.12
C SER A 566 -15.91 -7.06 -16.98
N LEU A 567 -16.91 -7.95 -16.88
CA LEU A 567 -18.17 -7.84 -17.63
C LEU A 567 -18.94 -6.57 -17.32
N ARG A 568 -18.68 -5.91 -16.18
CA ARG A 568 -19.27 -4.61 -15.81
C ARG A 568 -19.02 -3.50 -16.84
N PHE A 569 -17.95 -3.63 -17.63
CA PHE A 569 -17.58 -2.63 -18.62
C PHE A 569 -18.38 -2.72 -19.92
N SER A 570 -19.14 -3.80 -20.13
CA SER A 570 -20.06 -3.91 -21.26
C SER A 570 -21.46 -3.44 -20.88
N LYS A 571 -22.09 -2.68 -21.79
CA LYS A 571 -23.50 -2.28 -21.67
C LYS A 571 -24.46 -3.23 -22.37
N ASP A 572 -23.92 -4.26 -23.03
CA ASP A 572 -24.72 -5.22 -23.79
C ASP A 572 -25.46 -6.18 -22.86
N LYS A 573 -26.68 -6.57 -23.27
CA LYS A 573 -27.51 -7.52 -22.52
C LYS A 573 -26.80 -8.86 -22.35
N GLN A 574 -25.99 -9.28 -23.33
CA GLN A 574 -25.23 -10.52 -23.29
C GLN A 574 -24.31 -10.58 -22.07
N ALA A 575 -23.63 -9.48 -21.72
CA ALA A 575 -22.77 -9.45 -20.53
C ALA A 575 -23.59 -9.66 -19.24
N THR A 576 -24.79 -9.07 -19.17
CA THR A 576 -25.74 -9.30 -18.06
C THR A 576 -26.19 -10.76 -18.01
N ASP A 577 -26.48 -11.38 -19.17
CA ASP A 577 -26.87 -12.79 -19.24
C ASP A 577 -25.73 -13.71 -18.77
N VAL A 578 -24.47 -13.40 -19.10
CA VAL A 578 -23.28 -14.12 -18.61
C VAL A 578 -23.14 -13.96 -17.09
N LEU A 579 -23.25 -12.74 -16.56
CA LEU A 579 -23.22 -12.49 -15.11
C LEU A 579 -24.28 -13.31 -14.36
N ASN A 580 -25.50 -13.38 -14.89
CA ASN A 580 -26.58 -14.20 -14.31
C ASN A 580 -26.27 -15.71 -14.37
N LYS A 581 -25.63 -16.20 -15.44
CA LYS A 581 -25.15 -17.59 -15.53
C LYS A 581 -24.12 -17.90 -14.45
N ILE A 582 -23.16 -17.01 -14.22
CA ILE A 582 -22.17 -17.15 -13.14
C ILE A 582 -22.90 -17.14 -11.78
N GLY A 583 -23.80 -16.20 -11.54
CA GLY A 583 -24.53 -16.08 -10.27
C GLY A 583 -25.37 -17.29 -9.93
N ASN A 584 -26.04 -17.91 -10.91
CA ASN A 584 -26.80 -19.14 -10.68
C ASN A 584 -25.90 -20.34 -10.31
N LYS A 585 -24.67 -20.39 -10.84
CA LYS A 585 -23.76 -21.51 -10.64
C LYS A 585 -22.94 -21.37 -9.35
N TYR A 586 -22.52 -20.16 -9.02
CA TYR A 586 -21.67 -19.85 -7.87
C TYR A 586 -22.45 -19.11 -6.78
N ALA A 587 -23.73 -19.45 -6.63
CA ALA A 587 -24.66 -18.79 -5.70
C ALA A 587 -24.25 -18.85 -4.23
N ASP A 588 -23.37 -19.78 -3.87
CA ASP A 588 -22.86 -19.94 -2.49
C ASP A 588 -21.43 -19.41 -2.32
N ASN A 589 -20.78 -18.91 -3.39
CA ASN A 589 -19.44 -18.36 -3.32
C ASN A 589 -19.48 -16.84 -3.07
N GLU A 590 -19.06 -16.42 -1.88
CA GLU A 590 -19.09 -15.04 -1.41
C GLU A 590 -18.35 -14.06 -2.35
N ILE A 591 -17.14 -14.42 -2.78
CA ILE A 591 -16.28 -13.54 -3.61
C ILE A 591 -16.89 -13.33 -4.98
N VAL A 592 -17.30 -14.41 -5.63
CA VAL A 592 -17.91 -14.36 -6.96
C VAL A 592 -19.25 -13.62 -6.91
N LEU A 593 -20.07 -13.86 -5.89
CA LEU A 593 -21.32 -13.13 -5.70
C LEU A 593 -21.10 -11.63 -5.48
N HIS A 594 -20.08 -11.23 -4.73
CA HIS A 594 -19.72 -9.83 -4.57
C HIS A 594 -19.41 -9.21 -5.95
N ALA A 595 -18.51 -9.82 -6.71
CA ALA A 595 -18.14 -9.34 -8.04
C ALA A 595 -19.35 -9.21 -8.98
N ILE A 596 -20.26 -10.18 -8.99
CA ILE A 596 -21.50 -10.12 -9.79
C ILE A 596 -22.39 -8.97 -9.32
N THR A 597 -22.61 -8.86 -8.01
CA THR A 597 -23.48 -7.82 -7.42
C THR A 597 -22.95 -6.45 -7.80
N GLU A 598 -21.66 -6.21 -7.63
CA GLU A 598 -21.01 -4.96 -8.02
C GLU A 598 -21.06 -4.73 -9.53
N SER A 599 -20.96 -5.78 -10.36
CA SER A 599 -20.98 -5.66 -11.82
C SER A 599 -22.38 -5.44 -12.40
N LEU A 600 -23.41 -5.92 -11.71
CA LEU A 600 -24.82 -5.69 -12.06
C LEU A 600 -25.36 -4.34 -11.57
N LYS A 601 -24.66 -3.66 -10.66
CA LYS A 601 -24.95 -2.26 -10.34
C LYS A 601 -24.76 -1.43 -11.61
N LYS A 602 -25.87 -1.09 -12.28
CA LYS A 602 -25.86 -0.16 -13.41
C LYS A 602 -25.29 1.18 -12.94
N ASP A 603 -24.36 1.74 -13.71
CA ASP A 603 -23.70 3.06 -13.60
C ASP A 603 -23.99 3.83 -12.29
N ASP A 604 -22.99 3.92 -11.41
CA ASP A 604 -22.82 4.89 -10.31
C ASP A 604 -24.12 5.40 -9.65
N LEU A 605 -24.94 4.47 -9.17
CA LEU A 605 -26.21 4.79 -8.50
C LEU A 605 -26.02 5.81 -7.38
N GLU A 606 -24.90 5.85 -6.66
CA GLU A 606 -24.70 6.85 -5.59
C GLU A 606 -24.53 8.26 -6.13
N LEU A 607 -23.63 8.48 -7.09
CA LEU A 607 -23.45 9.81 -7.67
C LEU A 607 -24.66 10.20 -8.53
N ALA A 608 -25.28 9.24 -9.22
CA ALA A 608 -26.52 9.45 -9.95
C ALA A 608 -27.66 9.85 -9.01
N ASN A 609 -27.86 9.11 -7.91
CA ASN A 609 -28.85 9.43 -6.88
C ASN A 609 -28.54 10.76 -6.20
N LEU A 610 -27.26 11.09 -5.99
CA LEU A 610 -26.87 12.40 -5.47
C LEU A 610 -27.22 13.51 -6.46
N LYS A 611 -26.86 13.35 -7.74
CA LYS A 611 -27.17 14.30 -8.83
C LYS A 611 -28.68 14.48 -8.97
N GLU A 612 -29.46 13.42 -8.84
CA GLU A 612 -30.92 13.45 -8.80
C GLU A 612 -31.45 14.18 -7.56
N ARG A 613 -30.96 13.84 -6.36
CA ARG A 613 -31.33 14.48 -5.09
C ARG A 613 -31.08 15.99 -5.09
N ILE A 614 -30.00 16.44 -5.72
CA ILE A 614 -29.66 17.86 -5.82
C ILE A 614 -30.17 18.53 -7.09
N SER A 615 -30.91 17.83 -7.94
CA SER A 615 -31.34 18.31 -9.26
C SER A 615 -32.14 19.61 -9.19
N ALA A 616 -32.92 19.82 -8.12
CA ALA A 616 -33.71 21.04 -7.90
C ALA A 616 -32.91 22.22 -7.31
N ARG A 617 -31.64 22.02 -6.91
CA ARG A 617 -30.79 23.08 -6.32
C ARG A 617 -30.21 24.01 -7.40
N ASP A 618 -29.78 25.20 -6.99
CA ASP A 618 -29.07 26.13 -7.87
C ASP A 618 -27.68 25.58 -8.28
N ALA A 619 -27.09 26.16 -9.33
CA ALA A 619 -25.86 25.65 -9.93
C ALA A 619 -24.64 25.67 -8.98
N ASP A 620 -24.54 26.69 -8.13
CA ASP A 620 -23.41 26.82 -7.20
C ASP A 620 -23.55 25.85 -6.02
N SER A 621 -24.76 25.67 -5.52
CA SER A 621 -25.09 24.65 -4.52
C SER A 621 -24.83 23.24 -5.05
N LYS A 622 -25.21 22.94 -6.30
CA LYS A 622 -24.89 21.65 -6.96
C LYS A 622 -23.38 21.39 -6.99
N LYS A 623 -22.61 22.36 -7.48
CA LYS A 623 -21.14 22.25 -7.55
C LYS A 623 -20.52 22.09 -6.16
N SER A 624 -21.03 22.81 -5.16
CA SER A 624 -20.57 22.71 -3.77
C SER A 624 -20.83 21.33 -3.18
N VAL A 625 -22.02 20.77 -3.40
CA VAL A 625 -22.35 19.42 -2.96
C VAL A 625 -21.49 18.36 -3.66
N LEU A 626 -21.24 18.50 -4.96
CA LEU A 626 -20.39 17.55 -5.70
C LEU A 626 -18.93 17.59 -5.24
N ARG A 627 -18.33 18.78 -5.07
CA ARG A 627 -16.99 18.89 -4.46
C ARG A 627 -16.96 18.38 -3.01
N GLY A 628 -18.06 18.59 -2.30
CA GLY A 628 -18.26 18.09 -0.94
C GLY A 628 -18.32 16.58 -0.86
N TYR A 629 -18.95 15.93 -1.84
CA TYR A 629 -19.00 14.47 -1.98
C TYR A 629 -17.59 13.90 -2.12
N ASP A 630 -16.78 14.46 -3.03
CA ASP A 630 -15.39 14.02 -3.21
C ASP A 630 -14.58 14.21 -1.92
N SER A 631 -14.70 15.40 -1.31
CA SER A 631 -13.97 15.76 -0.09
C SER A 631 -14.37 14.92 1.12
N TYR A 632 -15.67 14.63 1.27
CA TYR A 632 -16.20 13.75 2.31
C TYR A 632 -15.68 12.33 2.12
N LYS A 633 -15.77 11.80 0.89
CA LYS A 633 -15.27 10.47 0.58
C LYS A 633 -13.76 10.41 0.89
N GLN A 634 -13.00 11.46 0.61
CA GLN A 634 -11.55 11.53 0.88
C GLN A 634 -11.13 11.48 2.34
N LEU A 635 -11.87 12.15 3.24
CA LEU A 635 -11.39 12.36 4.62
C LEU A 635 -12.36 11.89 5.71
N CYS A 636 -13.67 12.00 5.47
CA CYS A 636 -14.67 11.80 6.52
C CYS A 636 -15.21 10.37 6.54
N ALA A 637 -15.26 9.71 5.38
CA ALA A 637 -15.83 8.37 5.23
C ALA A 637 -15.07 7.28 6.02
N THR A 638 -13.79 7.50 6.36
CA THR A 638 -13.00 6.54 7.15
C THR A 638 -13.55 6.34 8.56
N CYS A 639 -14.25 7.33 9.12
CA CYS A 639 -14.85 7.23 10.46
C CYS A 639 -16.39 7.20 10.39
N HIS A 640 -16.98 8.01 9.51
CA HIS A 640 -18.44 8.15 9.38
C HIS A 640 -19.08 7.19 8.35
N GLY A 641 -18.29 6.36 7.69
CA GLY A 641 -18.74 5.45 6.64
C GLY A 641 -19.05 6.16 5.31
N PRO A 642 -19.06 5.44 4.18
CA PRO A 642 -19.41 6.02 2.87
C PRO A 642 -20.87 6.47 2.79
N ASP A 643 -21.75 5.89 3.61
CA ASP A 643 -23.19 6.19 3.64
C ASP A 643 -23.61 7.15 4.79
N LEU A 644 -22.63 7.74 5.49
CA LEU A 644 -22.80 8.69 6.58
C LEU A 644 -23.44 8.12 7.86
N LYS A 645 -23.61 6.79 7.97
CA LYS A 645 -24.26 6.16 9.14
C LYS A 645 -23.32 5.76 10.27
N GLY A 646 -22.01 5.97 10.09
CA GLY A 646 -20.96 5.53 11.00
C GLY A 646 -20.36 4.19 10.55
N LEU A 647 -19.06 4.00 10.81
CA LEU A 647 -18.40 2.72 10.54
C LEU A 647 -18.50 1.81 11.77
N PRO A 648 -19.03 0.58 11.65
CA PRO A 648 -19.10 -0.35 12.77
C PRO A 648 -17.72 -0.90 13.14
N THR A 649 -17.49 -1.09 14.44
CA THR A 649 -16.35 -1.81 15.02
C THR A 649 -16.71 -3.27 15.30
N ALA A 650 -15.73 -4.09 15.65
CA ALA A 650 -15.91 -5.54 15.90
C ALA A 650 -16.93 -5.87 17.01
N ASP A 651 -17.21 -4.93 17.92
CA ASP A 651 -18.20 -5.04 18.99
C ASP A 651 -19.58 -4.44 18.61
N ASN A 652 -19.82 -4.14 17.33
CA ASN A 652 -20.98 -3.43 16.80
C ASN A 652 -21.18 -2.01 17.39
N SER A 653 -20.18 -1.43 18.04
CA SER A 653 -20.17 0.02 18.29
C SER A 653 -19.79 0.78 17.00
N LEU A 654 -19.84 2.12 17.02
CA LEU A 654 -19.51 2.91 15.82
C LEU A 654 -18.25 3.73 16.13
N ILE A 655 -17.32 3.81 15.17
CA ILE A 655 -16.11 4.63 15.29
C ILE A 655 -16.47 6.11 15.46
N ALA A 656 -17.49 6.58 14.74
CA ALA A 656 -18.02 7.93 14.85
C ALA A 656 -19.55 7.90 14.74
N PRO A 657 -20.26 8.92 15.27
CA PRO A 657 -21.71 8.94 15.22
C PRO A 657 -22.24 9.02 13.78
N SER A 658 -23.46 8.54 13.56
CA SER A 658 -24.20 8.77 12.33
C SER A 658 -24.37 10.27 12.08
N LEU A 659 -24.08 10.71 10.86
CA LEU A 659 -24.39 12.04 10.36
C LEU A 659 -25.78 12.10 9.71
N ILE A 660 -26.35 10.94 9.34
CA ILE A 660 -27.75 10.85 8.91
C ILE A 660 -28.67 10.99 10.12
N GLY A 661 -29.64 11.88 10.03
CA GLY A 661 -30.62 12.20 11.08
C GLY A 661 -30.05 12.99 12.26
N SER A 662 -28.78 13.40 12.20
CA SER A 662 -28.12 14.08 13.32
C SER A 662 -28.69 15.49 13.53
N PRO A 663 -29.17 15.84 14.74
CA PRO A 663 -29.66 17.19 15.04
C PRO A 663 -28.61 18.28 14.83
N ARG A 664 -27.31 17.94 14.95
CA ARG A 664 -26.23 18.90 14.69
C ARG A 664 -26.02 19.13 13.20
N VAL A 665 -26.26 18.11 12.38
CA VAL A 665 -26.16 18.22 10.92
C VAL A 665 -27.34 19.01 10.37
N THR A 666 -28.55 18.74 10.84
CA THR A 666 -29.78 19.43 10.38
C THR A 666 -29.96 20.81 11.01
N GLY A 667 -29.42 21.04 12.19
CA GLY A 667 -29.50 22.29 12.94
C GLY A 667 -28.59 23.43 12.45
N ASP A 668 -27.94 24.11 13.39
CA ASP A 668 -27.23 25.37 13.14
C ASP A 668 -25.93 25.20 12.33
N LYS A 669 -25.82 25.97 11.23
CA LYS A 669 -24.70 25.88 10.29
C LYS A 669 -23.39 26.42 10.86
N GLU A 670 -23.42 27.40 11.76
CA GLU A 670 -22.21 27.91 12.41
C GLU A 670 -21.71 26.94 13.48
N LYS A 671 -22.60 26.35 14.29
CA LYS A 671 -22.24 25.29 15.26
C LYS A 671 -21.63 24.09 14.55
N LEU A 672 -22.23 23.64 13.44
CA LEU A 672 -21.68 22.57 12.62
C LEU A 672 -20.31 22.94 12.02
N SER A 673 -20.12 24.21 11.62
CA SER A 673 -18.83 24.71 11.15
C SER A 673 -17.78 24.74 12.26
N LYS A 674 -18.14 25.11 13.50
CA LYS A 674 -17.26 25.09 14.67
C LYS A 674 -16.78 23.68 15.02
N ILE A 675 -17.66 22.69 14.90
CA ILE A 675 -17.31 21.27 15.06
C ILE A 675 -16.21 20.89 14.05
N LEU A 676 -16.39 21.19 12.76
CA LEU A 676 -15.36 20.87 11.77
C LEU A 676 -14.08 21.68 11.95
N LEU A 677 -14.14 22.92 12.40
CA LEU A 677 -12.94 23.75 12.58
C LEU A 677 -12.09 23.27 13.76
N ASN A 678 -12.69 23.11 14.94
CA ASN A 678 -11.95 22.91 16.19
C ASN A 678 -12.05 21.46 16.72
N GLY A 679 -12.83 20.60 16.06
CA GLY A 679 -13.07 19.23 16.50
C GLY A 679 -14.08 19.14 17.65
N LEU A 680 -14.37 17.91 18.06
CA LEU A 680 -15.35 17.60 19.10
C LEU A 680 -14.81 16.48 20.01
N ILE A 681 -14.98 16.60 21.31
CA ILE A 681 -14.56 15.61 22.31
C ILE A 681 -15.68 15.40 23.34
N GLY A 682 -15.70 14.19 23.91
CA GLY A 682 -16.62 13.82 24.97
C GLY A 682 -17.93 13.21 24.45
N PRO A 683 -18.87 12.92 25.35
CA PRO A 683 -20.06 12.16 25.00
C PRO A 683 -20.99 12.93 24.08
N ILE A 684 -21.51 12.24 23.07
CA ILE A 684 -22.54 12.71 22.13
C ILE A 684 -23.76 11.80 22.34
N ASP A 685 -24.89 12.38 22.76
CA ASP A 685 -26.10 11.62 23.13
C ASP A 685 -25.84 10.49 24.13
N GLY A 686 -24.97 10.74 25.11
CA GLY A 686 -24.63 9.78 26.16
C GLY A 686 -23.65 8.69 25.74
N LYS A 687 -23.13 8.72 24.50
CA LYS A 687 -22.11 7.78 24.02
C LYS A 687 -20.81 8.49 23.68
N ASP A 688 -19.70 7.92 24.12
CA ASP A 688 -18.35 8.41 23.80
C ASP A 688 -17.87 7.78 22.48
N TYR A 689 -17.39 8.62 21.57
CA TYR A 689 -16.86 8.24 20.26
C TYR A 689 -15.37 8.64 20.11
N GLY A 690 -14.73 9.06 21.19
CA GLY A 690 -13.38 9.60 21.16
C GLY A 690 -13.33 11.04 20.63
N ILE A 691 -12.26 11.37 19.91
CA ILE A 691 -12.00 12.73 19.44
C ILE A 691 -12.32 12.82 17.95
N MET A 692 -13.20 13.75 17.59
CA MET A 692 -13.30 14.25 16.22
C MET A 692 -12.21 15.30 16.00
N MET A 693 -11.28 15.02 15.10
CA MET A 693 -10.14 15.90 14.85
C MET A 693 -10.54 17.23 14.18
N PRO A 694 -9.92 18.36 14.55
CA PRO A 694 -10.12 19.64 13.89
C PRO A 694 -9.66 19.60 12.44
N LEU A 695 -10.44 20.24 11.57
CA LEU A 695 -10.16 20.43 10.15
C LEU A 695 -9.89 21.91 9.84
N LYS A 696 -9.58 22.76 10.84
CA LYS A 696 -9.27 24.19 10.65
C LYS A 696 -8.12 24.46 9.68
N SER A 697 -7.26 23.49 9.39
CA SER A 697 -6.21 23.65 8.36
C SER A 697 -6.79 23.74 6.93
N ASN A 698 -8.02 23.28 6.70
CA ASN A 698 -8.67 23.39 5.40
C ASN A 698 -9.29 24.77 5.20
N GLY A 699 -9.34 25.24 3.96
CA GLY A 699 -9.94 26.52 3.60
C GLY A 699 -11.46 26.55 3.79
N ASP A 700 -12.02 27.74 3.95
CA ASP A 700 -13.46 27.92 4.25
C ASP A 700 -14.38 27.33 3.18
N GLN A 701 -13.96 27.39 1.92
CA GLN A 701 -14.73 26.79 0.83
C GLN A 701 -14.74 25.26 0.91
N TRP A 702 -13.62 24.64 1.27
CA TRP A 702 -13.53 23.18 1.41
C TRP A 702 -14.45 22.68 2.53
N ILE A 703 -14.40 23.34 3.69
CA ILE A 703 -15.29 23.00 4.82
C ILE A 703 -16.75 23.22 4.43
N ALA A 704 -17.06 24.33 3.75
CA ALA A 704 -18.41 24.62 3.28
C ALA A 704 -18.92 23.57 2.28
N ASP A 705 -18.07 23.08 1.38
CA ASP A 705 -18.41 22.05 0.39
C ASP A 705 -18.73 20.73 1.10
N VAL A 706 -17.86 20.25 2.00
CA VAL A 706 -18.09 19.01 2.79
C VAL A 706 -19.38 19.10 3.59
N LEU A 707 -19.60 20.21 4.29
CA LEU A 707 -20.84 20.42 5.05
C LEU A 707 -22.07 20.49 4.15
N SER A 708 -21.94 21.07 2.96
CA SER A 708 -23.03 21.12 1.99
C SER A 708 -23.43 19.72 1.53
N TYR A 709 -22.46 18.84 1.29
CA TYR A 709 -22.74 17.44 0.98
C TYR A 709 -23.39 16.69 2.13
N ILE A 710 -22.82 16.76 3.35
CA ILE A 710 -23.37 16.10 4.53
C ILE A 710 -24.82 16.54 4.79
N ARG A 711 -25.10 17.84 4.66
CA ARG A 711 -26.46 18.38 4.76
C ARG A 711 -27.34 17.93 3.59
N ALA A 712 -26.84 17.88 2.36
CA ALA A 712 -27.61 17.40 1.23
C ALA A 712 -28.11 15.96 1.41
N MET A 713 -27.29 15.10 2.02
CA MET A 713 -27.67 13.71 2.35
C MET A 713 -28.75 13.61 3.43
N ASN A 714 -29.03 14.71 4.14
CA ASN A 714 -30.12 14.86 5.11
C ASN A 714 -31.28 15.72 4.56
N ASP A 715 -31.33 15.94 3.24
CA ASP A 715 -32.31 16.81 2.57
C ASP A 715 -32.30 18.27 3.03
N GLU A 716 -31.16 18.71 3.57
CA GLU A 716 -30.96 20.04 4.12
C GLU A 716 -30.24 21.00 3.16
N GLY A 717 -30.48 22.30 3.34
CA GLY A 717 -29.81 23.35 2.57
C GLY A 717 -28.31 23.41 2.86
N GLY A 718 -27.49 23.66 1.83
CA GLY A 718 -26.03 23.69 1.93
C GLY A 718 -25.47 24.80 2.85
N VAL A 719 -24.17 24.72 3.12
CA VAL A 719 -23.42 25.70 3.92
C VAL A 719 -22.60 26.59 3.00
N HIS A 720 -22.84 27.90 3.08
CA HIS A 720 -22.03 28.88 2.35
C HIS A 720 -20.72 29.18 3.10
N LYS A 721 -19.61 29.40 2.39
CA LYS A 721 -18.28 29.71 2.97
C LYS A 721 -18.28 30.81 4.03
N ARG A 722 -19.23 31.75 3.95
CA ARG A 722 -19.38 32.85 4.93
C ARG A 722 -19.68 32.35 6.35
N PHE A 723 -20.45 31.27 6.49
CA PHE A 723 -20.75 30.68 7.81
C PHE A 723 -19.49 30.07 8.42
N VAL A 724 -18.68 29.42 7.59
CA VAL A 724 -17.38 28.87 8.02
C VAL A 724 -16.42 30.01 8.39
N ALA A 725 -16.33 31.06 7.55
CA ALA A 725 -15.49 32.22 7.83
C ALA A 725 -15.88 32.91 9.14
N ASN A 726 -17.20 33.05 9.41
CA ASN A 726 -17.70 33.59 10.67
C ASN A 726 -17.33 32.70 11.86
N ALA A 727 -17.58 31.39 11.74
CA ALA A 727 -17.23 30.42 12.78
C ALA A 727 -15.73 30.47 13.07
N ARG A 728 -14.88 30.49 12.04
CA ARG A 728 -13.42 30.61 12.17
C ARG A 728 -12.99 31.89 12.85
N LYS A 729 -13.63 33.02 12.54
CA LYS A 729 -13.36 34.29 13.22
C LYS A 729 -13.75 34.23 14.70
N GLN A 730 -14.88 33.60 15.02
CA GLN A 730 -15.34 33.42 16.41
C GLN A 730 -14.46 32.44 17.20
N THR A 731 -13.73 31.56 16.53
CA THR A 731 -12.88 30.53 17.16
C THR A 731 -11.40 30.68 16.86
N ALA A 732 -10.96 31.87 16.42
CA ALA A 732 -9.60 32.13 15.97
C ALA A 732 -8.55 31.80 17.05
N ASP A 733 -8.84 32.15 18.30
CA ASP A 733 -7.96 31.93 19.44
C ASP A 733 -8.20 30.59 20.15
N ARG A 734 -9.12 29.74 19.62
CA ARG A 734 -9.47 28.47 20.26
C ARG A 734 -8.60 27.32 19.73
N GLU A 735 -7.82 26.74 20.62
CA GLU A 735 -6.99 25.55 20.36
C GLU A 735 -7.60 24.24 20.90
N GLU A 736 -8.61 24.34 21.76
CA GLU A 736 -9.29 23.19 22.37
C GLU A 736 -10.48 22.67 21.54
N TYR A 737 -10.72 21.36 21.64
CA TYR A 737 -11.91 20.73 21.07
C TYR A 737 -13.18 21.29 21.71
N TRP A 738 -14.29 21.27 20.97
CA TRP A 738 -15.59 21.52 21.58
C TRP A 738 -16.04 20.31 22.39
N THR A 739 -16.73 20.54 23.50
CA THR A 739 -17.67 19.57 24.06
C THR A 739 -19.07 19.88 23.57
N LEU A 740 -19.94 18.87 23.51
CA LEU A 740 -21.34 19.09 23.10
C LEU A 740 -22.04 20.11 24.02
N ALA A 741 -21.77 20.04 25.33
CA ALA A 741 -22.32 20.97 26.32
C ALA A 741 -21.89 22.43 26.12
N GLU A 742 -20.69 22.68 25.57
CA GLU A 742 -20.26 24.05 25.22
C GLU A 742 -20.96 24.57 23.96
N LEU A 743 -21.23 23.71 22.99
CA LEU A 743 -21.92 24.07 21.75
C LEU A 743 -23.43 24.30 21.96
N GLU A 744 -24.01 23.73 23.00
CA GLU A 744 -25.44 23.83 23.32
C GLU A 744 -25.79 25.05 24.20
N LYS A 745 -24.78 25.70 24.79
CA LYS A 745 -24.91 27.02 25.42
C LYS A 745 -24.97 28.12 24.35
#